data_AF-A0AAE3UHZ3-F1
#
_entry.id   AF-A0AAE3UHZ3-F1
#
_cell.length_a   1.000
_cell.length_b   1.000
_cell.length_c   1.000
_cell.angle_alpha   90.00
_cell.angle_beta   90.00
_cell.angle_gamma   90.00
#
_symmetry.space_group_name_H-M   'P 1'
#
loop_
_entity.id
_entity.type
_entity.pdbx_description
1 polymer ?
#
loop_
_entity_poly.entity_id
_entity_poly.type
_entity_poly.pdbx_seq_one_letter_code
_entity_poly.pdbx_strand_id
1 'polypeptide(L)'
;MITSNYSRKRIFPVMGILAVVASLLSFSSVKPASSPADEKPDESRFTPVVVTEDLDEPMVFEVLKDGTAFIIERKGGFKKYDPVTNTTSVIATIPVNTKYTSAEGQVREAEEGLMGLSLDPNFEQNHWLYLYYAHPTEKKHVLSRWEFKDDAIKSEKVMLEVPTQREVCCHTGGGMTWDKAGNLYLTVGNNTGNGQFGQTDERPGRSSWDDQRGSSNTNDLRGKILRIHPEPDGSYTIPTGNLFPKGTPKTRPEIYTMGHRNPWRIFVDSKTGYIYWGEVGPDATDDTPDGPRGYDELNQAKKPGFYGWPYFIADNVGYPFYDYVAKKGGDKKDPAKPLNNSVNNTGLTELPPAQPAFIYYPYGVSEKFPLVGSGSRSATGGPIYHRSDFKNAKRPWPAYYEGKWIATDFSRGWIMAITMDENSNYKSMERILPNYRPVEPIDMKFGPNGDLYVLEYGSNWFRKSDNSALVRIEYNGGNRKPLVHASSSKTGGTVPFQATLSSQGTKDFDGDALKYQWKVTTVGGAPKLFTTANPAVTFDKAGVYTATLTVTDVKGASNSQSIKIIAGNEPPAVTVDLAGNKTFYFTDQPLAYDVTVSDKEDGSLANGKITPAQVAMSIDYLSEGFDYAEIIQGQRSVDASTQFAVAKVLMSKSDCNVCHQLKTKSVGPMFTEIATKYQGDANAPNYLINKIRNGGSGVWGEVNMPAHPAMSVNDASTIVNYILNSTTKTLSTLPVKGTYTVKLPEGDKGKGSVLIRAAYTDRGVKTIPAQTAENSIVLRSADVSASSAEVIKGAEIKARGMGSGSNVIPFANSYIGFKKLDLSGIQELELAAAAQKRDGSVGGTIEVRLDSPTGDLIGEVKVERAPEQDIAKLMAQLESQKADSTKAKPDGAAPKPAPANPNPFYRPPVKASIRAVNGIHDVYFVFKNETARPIEPLMTLTSIKFLNEKK
;
A
#
# COMPACT_ATOMS: atom_id res chain seq x y z
N MET A 1 -26.04 16.54 -76.30
CA MET A 1 -24.74 16.75 -76.96
C MET A 1 -23.75 15.84 -76.21
N ILE A 2 -23.43 14.67 -76.77
CA ILE A 2 -22.21 14.38 -77.55
C ILE A 2 -20.99 14.13 -76.63
N THR A 3 -20.84 12.83 -76.26
CA THR A 3 -19.61 12.02 -76.07
C THR A 3 -18.38 12.65 -75.37
N SER A 4 -17.79 12.04 -74.33
CA SER A 4 -16.87 10.87 -74.39
C SER A 4 -16.18 10.70 -73.00
N ASN A 5 -15.55 9.62 -72.51
CA ASN A 5 -15.57 8.12 -72.59
C ASN A 5 -14.63 7.61 -71.44
N TYR A 6 -14.58 6.35 -70.94
CA TYR A 6 -15.29 5.11 -71.29
C TYR A 6 -15.46 4.15 -70.07
N SER A 7 -16.33 3.16 -70.29
CA SER A 7 -16.55 1.88 -69.57
C SER A 7 -15.30 0.96 -69.61
N ARG A 8 -14.89 0.13 -68.63
CA ARG A 8 -15.50 -0.97 -67.83
C ARG A 8 -15.66 -2.37 -68.51
N LYS A 9 -14.79 -3.30 -68.09
CA LYS A 9 -14.99 -4.74 -67.71
C LYS A 9 -15.37 -5.87 -68.71
N ARG A 10 -14.70 -7.03 -68.45
CA ARG A 10 -15.07 -8.46 -68.61
C ARG A 10 -14.98 -9.17 -69.97
N ILE A 11 -14.23 -10.29 -69.98
CA ILE A 11 -14.44 -11.51 -70.79
C ILE A 11 -14.25 -12.76 -69.86
N PHE A 12 -14.65 -13.95 -70.32
CA PHE A 12 -14.88 -15.22 -69.61
C PHE A 12 -13.63 -16.17 -69.47
N PRO A 13 -13.73 -17.34 -68.78
CA PRO A 13 -12.59 -18.19 -68.36
C PRO A 13 -12.56 -19.58 -69.06
N VAL A 14 -11.75 -20.55 -68.55
CA VAL A 14 -12.00 -22.02 -68.38
C VAL A 14 -10.72 -22.90 -68.51
N MET A 15 -10.64 -23.96 -67.66
CA MET A 15 -9.80 -25.18 -67.71
C MET A 15 -8.27 -25.14 -67.43
N GLY A 16 -7.80 -26.18 -66.72
CA GLY A 16 -6.40 -26.50 -66.42
C GLY A 16 -6.28 -27.37 -65.16
N ILE A 17 -6.05 -28.68 -65.31
CA ILE A 17 -5.99 -29.66 -64.20
C ILE A 17 -4.53 -30.08 -63.93
N LEU A 18 -4.10 -30.13 -62.66
CA LEU A 18 -3.29 -31.25 -62.14
C LEU A 18 -3.35 -31.31 -60.60
N ALA A 19 -2.84 -32.40 -60.00
CA ALA A 19 -3.17 -32.81 -58.64
C ALA A 19 -1.94 -33.01 -57.72
N VAL A 20 -2.17 -32.78 -56.42
CA VAL A 20 -1.52 -33.36 -55.24
C VAL A 20 0.02 -33.53 -55.25
N VAL A 21 0.67 -32.72 -54.42
CA VAL A 21 1.64 -33.25 -53.43
C VAL A 21 1.25 -32.67 -52.07
N ALA A 22 1.10 -33.54 -51.05
CA ALA A 22 0.82 -33.12 -49.69
C ALA A 22 2.11 -33.11 -48.86
N SER A 23 2.49 -31.95 -48.33
CA SER A 23 3.60 -31.80 -47.40
C SER A 23 3.11 -31.17 -46.10
N LEU A 24 3.08 -31.97 -45.03
CA LEU A 24 2.69 -31.55 -43.69
C LEU A 24 3.73 -30.59 -43.09
N LEU A 25 3.55 -29.29 -43.32
CA LEU A 25 4.21 -28.25 -42.52
C LEU A 25 3.31 -27.91 -41.34
N SER A 26 3.75 -28.31 -40.15
CA SER A 26 3.12 -27.95 -38.89
C SER A 26 3.10 -26.44 -38.72
N PHE A 27 1.92 -25.82 -38.85
CA PHE A 27 1.71 -24.42 -38.48
C PHE A 27 1.81 -24.30 -36.95
N SER A 28 3.03 -24.19 -36.45
CA SER A 28 3.31 -23.60 -35.14
C SER A 28 2.64 -22.23 -35.12
N SER A 29 1.57 -22.10 -34.35
CA SER A 29 0.81 -20.86 -34.24
C SER A 29 1.63 -19.82 -33.45
N VAL A 30 2.56 -19.17 -34.16
CA VAL A 30 3.23 -17.96 -33.69
C VAL A 30 2.14 -16.94 -33.43
N LYS A 31 1.78 -16.75 -32.15
CA LYS A 31 1.01 -15.58 -31.75
C LYS A 31 1.76 -14.36 -32.28
N PRO A 32 1.09 -13.41 -32.96
CA PRO A 32 1.75 -12.15 -33.27
C PRO A 32 2.24 -11.56 -31.94
N ALA A 33 3.50 -11.12 -31.91
CA ALA A 33 4.00 -10.40 -30.75
C ALA A 33 3.11 -9.19 -30.51
N SER A 34 2.75 -8.94 -29.25
CA SER A 34 2.06 -7.71 -28.84
C SER A 34 2.84 -6.49 -29.33
N SER A 35 2.12 -5.42 -29.66
CA SER A 35 2.80 -4.17 -29.98
C SER A 35 3.57 -3.70 -28.75
N PRO A 36 4.77 -3.08 -28.87
CA PRO A 36 5.43 -2.43 -27.74
C PRO A 36 4.59 -1.33 -27.07
N ALA A 37 3.45 -0.95 -27.66
CA ALA A 37 2.44 -0.08 -27.09
C ALA A 37 1.53 -0.76 -26.04
N ASP A 38 1.43 -2.10 -26.06
CA ASP A 38 0.49 -2.92 -25.26
C ASP A 38 1.14 -3.52 -24.00
N GLU A 39 2.46 -3.36 -23.81
CA GLU A 39 3.18 -3.84 -22.63
C GLU A 39 3.15 -2.83 -21.48
N LYS A 40 3.12 -3.33 -20.23
CA LYS A 40 3.20 -2.47 -19.04
C LYS A 40 4.54 -1.72 -19.05
N PRO A 41 4.55 -0.38 -18.99
CA PRO A 41 5.80 0.37 -18.90
C PRO A 41 6.52 0.10 -17.57
N ASP A 42 7.84 -0.03 -17.66
CA ASP A 42 8.73 -0.08 -16.50
C ASP A 42 8.62 1.19 -15.65
N GLU A 43 8.58 1.04 -14.33
CA GLU A 43 8.44 2.14 -13.35
C GLU A 43 9.52 3.21 -13.51
N SER A 44 10.75 2.84 -13.92
CA SER A 44 11.85 3.79 -14.20
C SER A 44 11.57 4.77 -15.34
N ARG A 45 10.49 4.58 -16.12
CA ARG A 45 10.03 5.56 -17.11
C ARG A 45 9.23 6.70 -16.52
N PHE A 46 8.91 6.68 -15.23
CA PHE A 46 8.21 7.76 -14.56
C PHE A 46 9.13 8.47 -13.56
N THR A 47 8.89 9.75 -13.33
CA THR A 47 9.66 10.53 -12.35
C THR A 47 8.74 11.48 -11.62
N PRO A 48 8.48 11.25 -10.31
CA PRO A 48 7.87 12.24 -9.43
C PRO A 48 8.79 13.46 -9.31
N VAL A 49 8.23 14.65 -9.51
CA VAL A 49 8.91 15.96 -9.40
C VAL A 49 8.06 16.86 -8.53
N VAL A 50 8.58 17.30 -7.39
CA VAL A 50 7.92 18.31 -6.54
C VAL A 50 7.77 19.60 -7.34
N VAL A 51 6.55 20.11 -7.44
CA VAL A 51 6.19 21.38 -8.08
C VAL A 51 6.21 22.50 -7.05
N THR A 52 5.59 22.25 -5.89
CA THR A 52 5.66 23.09 -4.69
C THR A 52 5.43 22.22 -3.46
N GLU A 53 5.95 22.66 -2.32
CA GLU A 53 5.83 22.03 -1.00
C GLU A 53 5.30 23.05 0.03
N ASP A 54 5.29 22.70 1.31
CA ASP A 54 5.02 23.60 2.46
C ASP A 54 3.59 24.23 2.45
N LEU A 55 2.60 23.43 2.11
CA LEU A 55 1.17 23.79 2.04
C LEU A 55 0.46 23.63 3.41
N ASP A 56 -0.63 24.37 3.61
CA ASP A 56 -1.46 24.36 4.83
C ASP A 56 -2.85 23.79 4.55
N GLU A 57 -2.98 22.47 4.69
CA GLU A 57 -4.21 21.71 4.42
C GLU A 57 -4.72 21.84 2.96
N PRO A 58 -3.90 21.51 1.93
CA PRO A 58 -4.28 21.66 0.54
C PRO A 58 -5.39 20.68 0.13
N MET A 59 -6.41 21.15 -0.57
CA MET A 59 -7.64 20.38 -0.87
C MET A 59 -7.78 19.98 -2.34
N VAL A 60 -7.60 20.92 -3.27
CA VAL A 60 -7.82 20.76 -4.72
C VAL A 60 -6.84 21.64 -5.47
N PHE A 61 -6.42 21.21 -6.66
CA PHE A 61 -5.59 22.01 -7.57
C PHE A 61 -6.14 22.01 -9.01
N GLU A 62 -5.71 22.98 -9.81
CA GLU A 62 -5.96 23.05 -11.27
C GLU A 62 -4.70 23.55 -11.99
N VAL A 63 -4.43 23.07 -13.21
CA VAL A 63 -3.15 23.35 -13.92
C VAL A 63 -3.41 23.92 -15.33
N LEU A 64 -2.78 25.07 -15.61
CA LEU A 64 -2.85 25.78 -16.88
C LEU A 64 -1.83 25.26 -17.91
N LYS A 65 -1.96 25.68 -19.18
CA LYS A 65 -1.13 25.18 -20.30
C LYS A 65 0.34 25.59 -20.24
N ASP A 66 0.63 26.70 -19.57
CA ASP A 66 1.99 27.21 -19.30
C ASP A 66 2.68 26.48 -18.13
N GLY A 67 1.91 25.76 -17.31
CA GLY A 67 2.38 25.09 -16.10
C GLY A 67 2.11 25.85 -14.79
N THR A 68 1.46 27.02 -14.83
CA THR A 68 0.91 27.63 -13.60
C THR A 68 -0.14 26.72 -13.00
N ALA A 69 -0.11 26.58 -11.67
CA ALA A 69 -1.09 25.81 -10.93
C ALA A 69 -1.80 26.70 -9.90
N PHE A 70 -3.12 26.57 -9.82
CA PHE A 70 -3.91 27.10 -8.70
C PHE A 70 -4.11 25.99 -7.67
N ILE A 71 -3.99 26.32 -6.39
CA ILE A 71 -4.15 25.38 -5.27
C ILE A 71 -5.03 26.05 -4.22
N ILE A 72 -6.06 25.37 -3.75
CA ILE A 72 -6.87 25.82 -2.60
C ILE A 72 -6.54 25.04 -1.32
N GLU A 73 -6.61 25.73 -0.20
CA GLU A 73 -6.29 25.26 1.15
C GLU A 73 -7.52 25.36 2.04
N ARG A 74 -7.79 24.33 2.87
CA ARG A 74 -9.06 24.21 3.63
C ARG A 74 -9.37 25.45 4.47
N LYS A 75 -8.35 26.12 5.03
CA LYS A 75 -8.50 27.36 5.81
C LYS A 75 -8.91 28.60 4.98
N GLY A 76 -9.16 28.47 3.68
CA GLY A 76 -9.58 29.54 2.78
C GLY A 76 -8.48 30.11 1.89
N GLY A 77 -7.24 29.62 1.99
CA GLY A 77 -6.13 30.09 1.16
C GLY A 77 -6.32 29.72 -0.32
N PHE A 78 -6.18 30.69 -1.21
CA PHE A 78 -6.08 30.47 -2.65
C PHE A 78 -4.66 30.84 -3.09
N LYS A 79 -3.90 29.85 -3.56
CA LYS A 79 -2.50 29.98 -3.99
C LYS A 79 -2.36 29.87 -5.52
N LYS A 80 -1.37 30.57 -6.06
CA LYS A 80 -0.86 30.46 -7.44
C LYS A 80 0.61 30.04 -7.38
N TYR A 81 0.96 28.98 -8.11
CA TYR A 81 2.34 28.59 -8.42
C TYR A 81 2.74 29.15 -9.79
N ASP A 82 3.93 29.76 -9.84
CA ASP A 82 4.56 30.27 -11.05
C ASP A 82 5.70 29.31 -11.50
N PRO A 83 5.63 28.73 -12.73
CA PRO A 83 6.61 27.76 -13.23
C PRO A 83 7.91 28.40 -13.73
N VAL A 84 7.97 29.72 -13.88
CA VAL A 84 9.15 30.47 -14.32
C VAL A 84 10.03 30.79 -13.11
N THR A 85 9.44 31.27 -12.02
CA THR A 85 10.15 31.59 -10.77
C THR A 85 10.29 30.38 -9.84
N ASN A 86 9.43 29.36 -10.00
CA ASN A 86 9.23 28.25 -9.06
C ASN A 86 8.78 28.72 -7.66
N THR A 87 7.93 29.75 -7.61
CA THR A 87 7.39 30.28 -6.35
C THR A 87 5.88 30.10 -6.26
N THR A 88 5.40 29.65 -5.10
CA THR A 88 3.96 29.64 -4.76
C THR A 88 3.62 30.82 -3.87
N SER A 89 2.59 31.59 -4.24
CA SER A 89 2.12 32.77 -3.50
C SER A 89 0.61 32.69 -3.22
N VAL A 90 0.18 33.19 -2.06
CA VAL A 90 -1.25 33.37 -1.76
C VAL A 90 -1.74 34.60 -2.54
N ILE A 91 -2.78 34.43 -3.36
CA ILE A 91 -3.39 35.49 -4.17
C ILE A 91 -4.76 35.94 -3.66
N ALA A 92 -5.42 35.12 -2.83
CA ALA A 92 -6.62 35.49 -2.10
C ALA A 92 -6.82 34.61 -0.86
N THR A 93 -7.66 35.08 0.07
CA THR A 93 -8.15 34.29 1.20
C THR A 93 -9.67 34.39 1.24
N ILE A 94 -10.38 33.28 1.01
CA ILE A 94 -11.83 33.19 1.15
C ILE A 94 -12.18 33.05 2.65
N PRO A 95 -13.07 33.89 3.20
CA PRO A 95 -13.57 33.67 4.55
C PRO A 95 -14.39 32.38 4.63
N VAL A 96 -13.92 31.40 5.41
CA VAL A 96 -14.58 30.10 5.57
C VAL A 96 -14.76 29.71 7.03
N ASN A 97 -15.75 28.88 7.31
CA ASN A 97 -15.85 28.19 8.59
C ASN A 97 -15.07 26.87 8.55
N THR A 98 -14.37 26.56 9.64
CA THR A 98 -13.55 25.35 9.83
C THR A 98 -13.94 24.57 11.09
N LYS A 99 -15.09 24.91 11.71
CA LYS A 99 -15.44 24.52 13.09
C LYS A 99 -16.88 24.03 13.23
N TYR A 100 -17.10 23.13 14.18
CA TYR A 100 -18.44 22.79 14.66
C TYR A 100 -18.52 22.94 16.19
N THR A 101 -19.73 23.12 16.70
CA THR A 101 -20.00 23.27 18.15
C THR A 101 -21.09 22.29 18.55
N SER A 102 -20.77 21.31 19.40
CA SER A 102 -21.72 20.28 19.83
C SER A 102 -22.85 20.84 20.70
N ALA A 103 -23.90 20.04 20.93
CA ALA A 103 -24.99 20.39 21.84
C ALA A 103 -24.52 20.71 23.27
N GLU A 104 -23.39 20.10 23.68
CA GLU A 104 -22.68 20.32 24.95
C GLU A 104 -21.69 21.51 24.90
N GLY A 105 -21.78 22.35 23.87
CA GLY A 105 -20.97 23.55 23.68
C GLY A 105 -19.51 23.31 23.28
N GLN A 106 -19.13 22.09 22.90
CA GLN A 106 -17.74 21.76 22.59
C GLN A 106 -17.36 22.18 21.17
N VAL A 107 -16.45 23.16 21.04
CA VAL A 107 -15.95 23.66 19.75
C VAL A 107 -14.79 22.79 19.25
N ARG A 108 -14.86 22.30 18.01
CA ARG A 108 -13.84 21.42 17.40
C ARG A 108 -13.61 21.74 15.93
N GLU A 109 -12.51 21.24 15.36
CA GLU A 109 -12.29 21.21 13.90
C GLU A 109 -13.43 20.45 13.21
N ALA A 110 -13.87 20.95 12.06
CA ALA A 110 -14.75 20.26 11.13
C ALA A 110 -14.02 20.01 9.81
N GLU A 111 -14.42 19.00 9.04
CA GLU A 111 -13.87 18.73 7.70
C GLU A 111 -14.17 19.83 6.68
N GLU A 112 -15.11 20.73 6.97
CA GLU A 112 -15.48 21.83 6.09
C GLU A 112 -14.45 22.99 6.08
N GLY A 113 -14.56 23.85 5.06
CA GLY A 113 -13.61 24.91 4.74
C GLY A 113 -13.76 25.37 3.28
N LEU A 114 -12.67 25.72 2.61
CA LEU A 114 -12.62 25.87 1.14
C LEU A 114 -12.29 24.51 0.50
N MET A 115 -13.27 23.88 -0.15
CA MET A 115 -13.25 22.42 -0.41
C MET A 115 -13.21 22.04 -1.89
N GLY A 116 -13.75 22.88 -2.76
CA GLY A 116 -13.80 22.65 -4.20
C GLY A 116 -13.26 23.83 -4.99
N LEU A 117 -12.46 23.52 -6.01
CA LEU A 117 -12.00 24.42 -7.07
C LEU A 117 -12.21 23.70 -8.40
N SER A 118 -12.71 24.40 -9.41
CA SER A 118 -12.48 24.02 -10.81
C SER A 118 -12.53 25.24 -11.73
N LEU A 119 -11.86 25.16 -12.87
CA LEU A 119 -11.88 26.20 -13.90
C LEU A 119 -13.03 25.95 -14.87
N ASP A 120 -13.57 27.01 -15.47
CA ASP A 120 -14.50 26.90 -16.59
C ASP A 120 -13.83 26.19 -17.79
N PRO A 121 -14.53 25.36 -18.58
CA PRO A 121 -13.98 24.76 -19.80
C PRO A 121 -13.42 25.78 -20.81
N ASN A 122 -13.85 27.05 -20.71
CA ASN A 122 -13.41 28.18 -21.52
C ASN A 122 -12.62 29.22 -20.70
N PHE A 123 -11.95 28.82 -19.61
CA PHE A 123 -11.14 29.70 -18.74
C PHE A 123 -10.13 30.57 -19.51
N GLU A 124 -9.61 30.07 -20.62
CA GLU A 124 -8.68 30.75 -21.53
C GLU A 124 -9.34 31.92 -22.32
N GLN A 125 -10.66 32.08 -22.21
CA GLN A 125 -11.46 33.12 -22.86
C GLN A 125 -12.26 33.97 -21.86
N ASN A 126 -12.79 33.37 -20.78
CA ASN A 126 -13.65 34.04 -19.80
C ASN A 126 -12.99 34.24 -18.41
N HIS A 127 -11.88 33.56 -18.14
CA HIS A 127 -11.18 33.51 -16.86
C HIS A 127 -12.09 33.18 -15.66
N TRP A 128 -13.16 32.42 -15.87
CA TRP A 128 -14.10 32.03 -14.81
C TRP A 128 -13.65 30.77 -14.08
N LEU A 129 -13.74 30.80 -12.75
CA LEU A 129 -13.52 29.65 -11.89
C LEU A 129 -14.63 29.51 -10.86
N TYR A 130 -14.80 28.31 -10.35
CA TYR A 130 -15.87 27.93 -9.45
C TYR A 130 -15.27 27.47 -8.14
N LEU A 131 -15.78 27.98 -7.03
CA LEU A 131 -15.38 27.62 -5.67
C LEU A 131 -16.57 27.04 -4.91
N TYR A 132 -16.33 25.96 -4.18
CA TYR A 132 -17.26 25.38 -3.23
C TYR A 132 -16.68 25.45 -1.82
N TYR A 133 -17.34 26.18 -0.94
CA TYR A 133 -16.80 26.52 0.38
C TYR A 133 -17.88 26.61 1.46
N ALA A 134 -17.45 26.51 2.72
CA ALA A 134 -18.29 26.63 3.88
C ALA A 134 -18.42 28.08 4.34
N HIS A 135 -19.66 28.60 4.29
CA HIS A 135 -19.93 30.00 4.61
C HIS A 135 -19.52 30.32 6.07
N PRO A 136 -18.83 31.45 6.34
CA PRO A 136 -18.13 31.67 7.61
C PRO A 136 -19.02 31.75 8.86
N THR A 137 -20.32 32.02 8.71
CA THR A 137 -21.27 32.18 9.83
C THR A 137 -22.52 31.32 9.64
N GLU A 138 -23.32 31.57 8.60
CA GLU A 138 -24.51 30.77 8.26
C GLU A 138 -24.16 29.29 8.02
N LYS A 139 -25.07 28.39 8.45
CA LYS A 139 -24.92 26.93 8.34
C LYS A 139 -25.23 26.44 6.91
N LYS A 140 -24.35 26.77 5.97
CA LYS A 140 -24.47 26.39 4.56
C LYS A 140 -23.10 26.26 3.89
N HIS A 141 -23.04 25.40 2.87
CA HIS A 141 -21.99 25.45 1.86
C HIS A 141 -22.49 26.21 0.63
N VAL A 142 -21.59 26.91 -0.04
CA VAL A 142 -21.87 27.81 -1.16
C VAL A 142 -21.03 27.38 -2.36
N LEU A 143 -21.69 27.15 -3.49
CA LEU A 143 -21.06 27.13 -4.80
C LEU A 143 -21.15 28.53 -5.40
N SER A 144 -20.01 29.13 -5.73
CA SER A 144 -19.94 30.44 -6.36
C SER A 144 -18.97 30.48 -7.55
N ARG A 145 -19.27 31.35 -8.52
CA ARG A 145 -18.42 31.63 -9.68
C ARG A 145 -17.67 32.94 -9.46
N TRP A 146 -16.39 32.95 -9.81
CA TRP A 146 -15.46 34.07 -9.71
C TRP A 146 -14.82 34.36 -11.07
N GLU A 147 -14.22 35.54 -11.21
CA GLU A 147 -13.41 35.96 -12.35
C GLU A 147 -11.96 36.14 -11.87
N PHE A 148 -11.00 35.45 -12.48
CA PHE A 148 -9.58 35.60 -12.18
C PHE A 148 -8.96 36.66 -13.11
N LYS A 149 -8.44 37.75 -12.54
CA LYS A 149 -7.83 38.83 -13.31
C LYS A 149 -6.85 39.67 -12.49
N ASP A 150 -5.74 40.06 -13.11
CA ASP A 150 -4.66 40.85 -12.48
C ASP A 150 -4.11 40.17 -11.20
N ASP A 151 -3.88 38.85 -11.29
CA ASP A 151 -3.45 37.97 -10.19
C ASP A 151 -4.34 38.02 -8.92
N ALA A 152 -5.63 38.30 -9.08
CA ALA A 152 -6.63 38.23 -8.01
C ALA A 152 -7.96 37.61 -8.51
N ILE A 153 -8.73 37.00 -7.61
CA ILE A 153 -10.11 36.57 -7.88
C ILE A 153 -11.09 37.68 -7.45
N LYS A 154 -12.07 37.97 -8.31
CA LYS A 154 -13.02 39.08 -8.23
C LYS A 154 -14.41 38.62 -8.71
N SER A 155 -15.38 39.54 -8.74
CA SER A 155 -16.67 39.35 -9.42
C SER A 155 -17.49 38.13 -8.96
N GLU A 156 -17.53 37.86 -7.65
CA GLU A 156 -18.28 36.72 -7.09
C GLU A 156 -19.75 36.72 -7.49
N LYS A 157 -20.25 35.52 -7.85
CA LYS A 157 -21.66 35.22 -8.03
C LYS A 157 -22.02 33.92 -7.31
N VAL A 158 -22.82 34.00 -6.26
CA VAL A 158 -23.40 32.83 -5.59
C VAL A 158 -24.38 32.14 -6.54
N MET A 159 -24.20 30.83 -6.73
CA MET A 159 -25.00 30.02 -7.66
C MET A 159 -25.96 29.10 -6.94
N LEU A 160 -25.46 28.35 -5.95
CA LEU A 160 -26.19 27.29 -5.26
C LEU A 160 -25.75 27.23 -3.80
N GLU A 161 -26.72 27.14 -2.89
CA GLU A 161 -26.49 26.96 -1.46
C GLU A 161 -27.00 25.59 -1.01
N VAL A 162 -26.16 24.88 -0.24
CA VAL A 162 -26.48 23.59 0.39
C VAL A 162 -26.59 23.81 1.90
N PRO A 163 -27.79 23.69 2.51
CA PRO A 163 -27.94 23.80 3.96
C PRO A 163 -27.18 22.71 4.71
N THR A 164 -26.54 23.07 5.84
CA THR A 164 -25.79 22.13 6.68
C THR A 164 -26.19 22.21 8.16
N GLN A 165 -25.79 21.20 8.93
CA GLN A 165 -25.68 21.27 10.38
C GLN A 165 -24.20 21.51 10.78
N ARG A 166 -24.00 22.13 11.95
CA ARG A 166 -22.68 22.40 12.58
C ARG A 166 -22.66 22.00 14.06
N GLU A 167 -23.40 20.94 14.37
CA GLU A 167 -23.51 20.28 15.67
C GLU A 167 -22.52 19.11 15.77
N VAL A 168 -22.27 18.42 14.65
CA VAL A 168 -21.31 17.32 14.54
C VAL A 168 -20.54 17.37 13.22
N CYS A 169 -19.31 16.87 13.25
CA CYS A 169 -18.63 16.33 12.06
C CYS A 169 -19.43 15.11 11.54
N CYS A 170 -19.50 14.80 10.24
CA CYS A 170 -18.47 15.02 9.22
C CYS A 170 -19.05 15.12 7.78
N HIS A 171 -18.18 15.00 6.78
CA HIS A 171 -18.41 14.77 5.35
C HIS A 171 -18.98 15.95 4.55
N THR A 172 -18.10 16.60 3.81
CA THR A 172 -18.43 17.78 2.97
C THR A 172 -18.55 17.47 1.48
N GLY A 173 -17.74 16.54 0.94
CA GLY A 173 -17.55 16.38 -0.50
C GLY A 173 -16.74 17.56 -1.08
N GLY A 174 -17.23 18.17 -2.17
CA GLY A 174 -16.61 19.33 -2.83
C GLY A 174 -15.74 19.00 -4.05
N GLY A 175 -15.67 17.74 -4.47
CA GLY A 175 -15.08 17.39 -5.76
C GLY A 175 -15.94 17.93 -6.91
N MET A 176 -15.30 18.51 -7.92
CA MET A 176 -15.97 19.10 -9.09
C MET A 176 -15.33 18.65 -10.40
N THR A 177 -16.14 18.51 -11.44
CA THR A 177 -15.71 18.09 -12.79
C THR A 177 -16.74 18.49 -13.84
N TRP A 178 -16.40 18.37 -15.14
CA TRP A 178 -17.23 18.85 -16.25
C TRP A 178 -17.45 17.77 -17.31
N ASP A 179 -18.66 17.70 -17.88
CA ASP A 179 -18.88 16.95 -19.13
C ASP A 179 -18.63 17.79 -20.39
N LYS A 180 -18.58 17.12 -21.54
CA LYS A 180 -18.35 17.74 -22.87
C LYS A 180 -19.48 18.66 -23.35
N ALA A 181 -20.58 18.75 -22.63
CA ALA A 181 -21.68 19.68 -22.89
C ALA A 181 -21.69 20.86 -21.90
N GLY A 182 -20.61 21.06 -21.13
CA GLY A 182 -20.44 22.20 -20.22
C GLY A 182 -21.23 22.08 -18.91
N ASN A 183 -21.69 20.88 -18.55
CA ASN A 183 -22.39 20.69 -17.29
C ASN A 183 -21.40 20.43 -16.15
N LEU A 184 -21.49 21.22 -15.10
CA LEU A 184 -20.72 21.10 -13.87
C LEU A 184 -21.33 20.03 -12.98
N TYR A 185 -20.51 19.07 -12.56
CA TYR A 185 -20.82 18.11 -11.51
C TYR A 185 -20.18 18.53 -10.19
N LEU A 186 -20.89 18.30 -9.08
CA LEU A 186 -20.43 18.61 -7.71
C LEU A 186 -20.78 17.47 -6.75
N THR A 187 -19.79 16.96 -6.00
CA THR A 187 -20.04 16.01 -4.90
C THR A 187 -20.45 16.75 -3.62
N VAL A 188 -21.42 16.21 -2.90
CA VAL A 188 -21.92 16.76 -1.63
C VAL A 188 -22.05 15.64 -0.60
N GLY A 189 -21.31 15.76 0.51
CA GLY A 189 -21.35 14.80 1.61
C GLY A 189 -22.69 14.75 2.35
N ASN A 190 -22.90 13.71 3.16
CA ASN A 190 -24.12 13.52 3.94
C ASN A 190 -24.33 14.60 5.03
N ASN A 191 -23.24 15.24 5.48
CA ASN A 191 -23.21 16.19 6.59
C ASN A 191 -23.88 15.60 7.87
N THR A 192 -23.67 14.31 8.12
CA THR A 192 -24.20 13.54 9.27
C THR A 192 -23.05 13.13 10.19
N GLY A 193 -23.37 12.77 11.44
CA GLY A 193 -22.43 12.17 12.38
C GLY A 193 -21.58 11.03 11.78
N ASN A 194 -20.30 10.94 12.14
CA ASN A 194 -19.52 9.73 11.86
C ASN A 194 -19.88 8.62 12.87
N GLY A 195 -19.98 7.37 12.40
CA GLY A 195 -20.27 6.18 13.20
C GLY A 195 -19.78 4.91 12.54
N GLN A 196 -19.88 3.79 13.26
CA GLN A 196 -19.42 2.49 12.79
C GLN A 196 -20.32 1.89 11.68
N PHE A 197 -21.60 2.25 11.66
CA PHE A 197 -22.61 1.82 10.69
C PHE A 197 -23.37 3.04 10.14
N GLY A 198 -24.32 2.82 9.21
CA GLY A 198 -25.26 3.86 8.78
C GLY A 198 -26.07 4.45 9.94
N GLN A 199 -26.27 5.77 9.94
CA GLN A 199 -26.95 6.46 11.04
C GLN A 199 -28.41 6.76 10.67
N THR A 200 -29.36 6.24 11.45
CA THR A 200 -30.82 6.34 11.20
C THR A 200 -31.58 6.78 12.46
N ASP A 201 -30.99 7.68 13.26
CA ASP A 201 -31.47 8.05 14.60
C ASP A 201 -32.64 9.05 14.55
N GLU A 202 -33.84 8.53 14.26
CA GLU A 202 -35.08 9.30 14.09
C GLU A 202 -35.66 9.92 15.39
N ARG A 203 -34.96 9.81 16.53
CA ARG A 203 -35.47 10.30 17.82
C ARG A 203 -35.51 11.85 17.88
N PRO A 204 -36.40 12.46 18.67
CA PRO A 204 -36.46 13.92 18.83
C PRO A 204 -35.10 14.53 19.20
N GLY A 205 -34.69 15.57 18.47
CA GLY A 205 -33.39 16.23 18.65
C GLY A 205 -32.18 15.47 18.08
N ARG A 206 -32.36 14.35 17.38
CA ARG A 206 -31.27 13.51 16.87
C ARG A 206 -31.05 13.55 15.36
N SER A 207 -31.68 14.49 14.64
CA SER A 207 -31.61 14.57 13.18
C SER A 207 -30.19 14.73 12.60
N SER A 208 -29.23 15.29 13.34
CA SER A 208 -27.81 15.32 12.94
C SER A 208 -27.14 13.93 12.86
N TRP A 209 -27.84 12.88 13.30
CA TRP A 209 -27.48 11.45 13.23
C TRP A 209 -28.53 10.62 12.45
N ASP A 210 -29.31 11.24 11.54
CA ASP A 210 -30.22 10.53 10.63
C ASP A 210 -29.89 10.83 9.16
N ASP A 211 -29.09 9.98 8.52
CA ASP A 211 -28.73 10.05 7.10
C ASP A 211 -29.95 10.06 6.17
N GLN A 212 -31.09 9.53 6.63
CA GLN A 212 -32.31 9.40 5.83
C GLN A 212 -32.95 10.75 5.49
N ARG A 213 -32.66 11.80 6.28
CA ARG A 213 -33.05 13.20 5.99
C ARG A 213 -32.34 13.77 4.76
N GLY A 214 -31.18 13.20 4.41
CA GLY A 214 -30.19 13.75 3.48
C GLY A 214 -29.93 12.78 2.33
N SER A 215 -28.96 11.88 2.48
CA SER A 215 -28.46 11.00 1.42
C SER A 215 -29.57 10.27 0.64
N SER A 216 -30.48 9.61 1.35
CA SER A 216 -31.61 8.89 0.76
C SER A 216 -32.91 9.71 0.66
N ASN A 217 -32.89 11.01 0.96
CA ASN A 217 -33.98 11.95 0.67
C ASN A 217 -33.84 12.50 -0.75
N THR A 218 -34.90 12.40 -1.56
CA THR A 218 -34.93 12.89 -2.95
C THR A 218 -35.07 14.41 -3.05
N ASN A 219 -35.43 15.09 -1.95
CA ASN A 219 -35.72 16.52 -1.88
C ASN A 219 -34.63 17.31 -1.11
N ASP A 220 -33.48 16.69 -0.83
CA ASP A 220 -32.32 17.28 -0.16
C ASP A 220 -31.07 17.19 -1.05
N LEU A 221 -30.12 18.11 -0.90
CA LEU A 221 -28.89 18.17 -1.70
C LEU A 221 -27.69 17.44 -1.06
N ARG A 222 -27.80 17.01 0.20
CA ARG A 222 -26.73 16.29 0.93
C ARG A 222 -26.70 14.81 0.57
N GLY A 223 -25.49 14.24 0.56
CA GLY A 223 -25.24 12.85 0.16
C GLY A 223 -25.62 12.60 -1.31
N LYS A 224 -25.18 13.50 -2.20
CA LYS A 224 -25.53 13.57 -3.62
C LYS A 224 -24.29 13.78 -4.49
N ILE A 225 -24.43 13.43 -5.77
CA ILE A 225 -23.68 14.08 -6.85
C ILE A 225 -24.70 14.89 -7.65
N LEU A 226 -24.47 16.21 -7.69
CA LEU A 226 -25.30 17.17 -8.42
C LEU A 226 -24.74 17.38 -9.82
N ARG A 227 -25.60 17.76 -10.77
CA ARG A 227 -25.23 18.15 -12.14
C ARG A 227 -26.09 19.32 -12.60
N ILE A 228 -25.45 20.45 -12.90
CA ILE A 228 -26.08 21.71 -13.33
C ILE A 228 -25.37 22.27 -14.58
N HIS A 229 -25.99 23.21 -15.29
CA HIS A 229 -25.35 23.96 -16.36
C HIS A 229 -25.15 25.42 -15.93
N PRO A 230 -23.92 25.87 -15.62
CA PRO A 230 -23.64 27.26 -15.24
C PRO A 230 -23.94 28.27 -16.35
N GLU A 231 -24.56 29.39 -16.00
CA GLU A 231 -24.92 30.45 -16.96
C GLU A 231 -24.01 31.69 -16.84
N PRO A 232 -23.80 32.48 -17.91
CA PRO A 232 -22.98 33.70 -17.90
C PRO A 232 -23.38 34.77 -16.88
N ASP A 233 -24.66 34.82 -16.51
CA ASP A 233 -25.19 35.76 -15.53
C ASP A 233 -24.92 35.34 -14.08
N GLY A 234 -24.46 34.12 -13.83
CA GLY A 234 -24.23 33.53 -12.49
C GLY A 234 -25.37 32.64 -12.00
N SER A 235 -26.44 32.47 -12.77
CA SER A 235 -27.46 31.46 -12.52
C SER A 235 -27.02 30.08 -13.04
N TYR A 236 -27.93 29.11 -13.01
CA TYR A 236 -27.73 27.81 -13.64
C TYR A 236 -29.04 27.27 -14.23
N THR A 237 -28.94 26.51 -15.30
CA THR A 237 -30.04 25.69 -15.83
C THR A 237 -29.89 24.21 -15.44
N ILE A 238 -30.98 23.44 -15.61
CA ILE A 238 -31.04 22.02 -15.25
C ILE A 238 -30.81 21.17 -16.52
N PRO A 239 -29.75 20.36 -16.58
CA PRO A 239 -29.50 19.46 -17.70
C PRO A 239 -30.57 18.37 -17.82
N THR A 240 -30.91 17.99 -19.05
CA THR A 240 -31.72 16.80 -19.31
C THR A 240 -30.95 15.54 -18.93
N GLY A 241 -31.64 14.54 -18.38
CA GLY A 241 -31.04 13.27 -17.98
C GLY A 241 -30.44 13.27 -16.56
N ASN A 242 -30.84 14.19 -15.70
CA ASN A 242 -30.68 14.06 -14.24
C ASN A 242 -31.68 13.03 -13.68
N LEU A 243 -31.49 12.57 -12.43
CA LEU A 243 -32.27 11.49 -11.82
C LEU A 243 -33.77 11.83 -11.69
N PHE A 244 -34.08 13.10 -11.43
CA PHE A 244 -35.44 13.60 -11.31
C PHE A 244 -35.69 14.74 -12.33
N PRO A 245 -36.66 14.61 -13.24
CA PRO A 245 -37.01 15.67 -14.19
C PRO A 245 -37.43 16.97 -13.49
N LYS A 246 -37.05 18.13 -14.06
CA LYS A 246 -37.44 19.46 -13.55
C LYS A 246 -38.96 19.56 -13.39
N GLY A 247 -39.41 19.90 -12.18
CA GLY A 247 -40.83 20.00 -11.82
C GLY A 247 -41.43 18.74 -11.19
N THR A 248 -40.67 17.65 -11.05
CA THR A 248 -41.14 16.43 -10.36
C THR A 248 -41.39 16.72 -8.86
N PRO A 249 -42.62 16.55 -8.34
CA PRO A 249 -42.93 16.89 -6.94
C PRO A 249 -42.09 16.11 -5.92
N LYS A 250 -41.72 16.77 -4.81
CA LYS A 250 -40.85 16.23 -3.75
C LYS A 250 -39.46 15.74 -4.23
N THR A 251 -38.89 16.40 -5.24
CA THR A 251 -37.53 16.08 -5.71
C THR A 251 -36.70 17.33 -6.01
N ARG A 252 -35.37 17.20 -5.89
CA ARG A 252 -34.40 18.19 -6.36
C ARG A 252 -33.87 17.79 -7.75
N PRO A 253 -34.19 18.54 -8.82
CA PRO A 253 -33.80 18.17 -10.18
C PRO A 253 -32.31 18.39 -10.48
N GLU A 254 -31.55 18.98 -9.55
CA GLU A 254 -30.09 19.06 -9.59
C GLU A 254 -29.41 17.70 -9.37
N ILE A 255 -30.11 16.71 -8.81
CA ILE A 255 -29.55 15.40 -8.46
C ILE A 255 -29.25 14.57 -9.72
N TYR A 256 -28.00 14.16 -9.88
CA TYR A 256 -27.59 13.16 -10.87
C TYR A 256 -27.47 11.76 -10.24
N THR A 257 -26.83 11.65 -9.07
CA THR A 257 -26.90 10.44 -8.22
C THR A 257 -27.14 10.81 -6.76
N MET A 258 -27.72 9.87 -6.01
CA MET A 258 -28.07 10.04 -4.60
C MET A 258 -27.74 8.80 -3.78
N GLY A 259 -27.79 8.93 -2.44
CA GLY A 259 -27.48 7.83 -1.54
C GLY A 259 -25.98 7.67 -1.34
N HIS A 260 -25.28 8.78 -1.06
CA HIS A 260 -23.85 8.80 -0.77
C HIS A 260 -23.56 9.19 0.69
N ARG A 261 -22.46 8.70 1.25
CA ARG A 261 -21.91 9.07 2.56
C ARG A 261 -20.94 10.25 2.43
N ASN A 262 -19.78 10.02 1.82
CA ASN A 262 -18.74 11.01 1.59
C ASN A 262 -18.09 10.85 0.21
N PRO A 263 -18.77 11.24 -0.89
CA PRO A 263 -18.23 11.17 -2.24
C PRO A 263 -17.17 12.27 -2.45
N TRP A 264 -15.91 11.87 -2.70
CA TRP A 264 -14.75 12.75 -2.53
C TRP A 264 -14.30 13.48 -3.80
N ARG A 265 -13.49 12.87 -4.69
CA ARG A 265 -13.16 13.43 -6.01
C ARG A 265 -13.90 12.67 -7.10
N ILE A 266 -14.45 13.41 -8.05
CA ILE A 266 -15.29 12.93 -9.16
C ILE A 266 -14.65 13.26 -10.50
N PHE A 267 -14.77 12.36 -11.46
CA PHE A 267 -14.23 12.50 -12.81
C PHE A 267 -15.24 12.01 -13.84
N VAL A 268 -15.36 12.73 -14.97
CA VAL A 268 -16.08 12.25 -16.16
C VAL A 268 -15.11 11.55 -17.11
N ASP A 269 -15.44 10.33 -17.52
CA ASP A 269 -14.80 9.68 -18.68
C ASP A 269 -15.16 10.47 -19.95
N SER A 270 -14.15 11.00 -20.63
CA SER A 270 -14.34 11.87 -21.79
C SER A 270 -14.94 11.14 -23.01
N LYS A 271 -14.83 9.81 -23.08
CA LYS A 271 -15.36 8.98 -24.18
C LYS A 271 -16.79 8.57 -23.94
N THR A 272 -17.10 8.07 -22.75
CA THR A 272 -18.41 7.46 -22.43
C THR A 272 -19.38 8.46 -21.80
N GLY A 273 -18.89 9.52 -21.15
CA GLY A 273 -19.69 10.40 -20.31
C GLY A 273 -20.07 9.78 -18.96
N TYR A 274 -19.55 8.59 -18.62
CA TYR A 274 -19.76 7.96 -17.32
C TYR A 274 -18.96 8.71 -16.25
N ILE A 275 -19.50 8.80 -15.04
CA ILE A 275 -18.80 9.41 -13.90
C ILE A 275 -18.23 8.35 -12.96
N TYR A 276 -17.11 8.68 -12.33
CA TYR A 276 -16.37 7.82 -11.41
C TYR A 276 -15.91 8.63 -10.19
N TRP A 277 -15.95 8.06 -9.00
CA TRP A 277 -15.53 8.75 -7.77
C TRP A 277 -15.03 7.78 -6.69
N GLY A 278 -14.27 8.30 -5.73
CA GLY A 278 -13.99 7.63 -4.46
C GLY A 278 -14.99 8.03 -3.39
N GLU A 279 -15.35 7.11 -2.51
CA GLU A 279 -16.35 7.31 -1.46
C GLU A 279 -15.95 6.63 -0.14
N VAL A 280 -15.83 7.44 0.92
CA VAL A 280 -15.35 6.99 2.24
C VAL A 280 -16.49 6.41 3.07
N GLY A 281 -16.32 5.20 3.57
CA GLY A 281 -17.30 4.43 4.33
C GLY A 281 -17.28 4.64 5.85
N PRO A 282 -18.11 3.92 6.61
CA PRO A 282 -18.20 4.00 8.06
C PRO A 282 -17.16 3.10 8.77
N ASP A 283 -17.03 3.24 10.09
CA ASP A 283 -15.87 2.75 10.86
C ASP A 283 -15.95 1.31 11.44
N ALA A 284 -16.93 0.48 11.09
CA ALA A 284 -16.99 -0.89 11.60
C ALA A 284 -15.87 -1.79 11.05
N THR A 285 -15.13 -2.44 11.95
CA THR A 285 -14.10 -3.45 11.64
C THR A 285 -14.69 -4.79 11.20
N ASP A 286 -15.73 -5.24 11.93
CA ASP A 286 -16.27 -6.60 11.86
C ASP A 286 -17.77 -6.60 11.50
N ASP A 287 -18.24 -7.72 10.95
CA ASP A 287 -19.66 -7.95 10.66
C ASP A 287 -20.42 -8.36 11.93
N THR A 288 -21.52 -7.67 12.23
CA THR A 288 -22.27 -7.82 13.49
C THR A 288 -23.78 -7.94 13.25
N PRO A 289 -24.59 -8.33 14.26
CA PRO A 289 -26.05 -8.27 14.18
C PRO A 289 -26.62 -6.86 13.95
N ASP A 290 -25.87 -5.81 14.30
CA ASP A 290 -26.28 -4.41 14.17
C ASP A 290 -25.84 -3.78 12.84
N GLY A 291 -24.95 -4.43 12.09
CA GLY A 291 -24.52 -4.01 10.76
C GLY A 291 -23.31 -4.77 10.23
N PRO A 292 -23.14 -4.87 8.89
CA PRO A 292 -21.90 -5.33 8.27
C PRO A 292 -20.73 -4.41 8.63
N ARG A 293 -19.51 -4.94 8.49
CA ARG A 293 -18.29 -4.13 8.52
C ARG A 293 -18.36 -3.02 7.47
N GLY A 294 -17.73 -1.88 7.74
CA GLY A 294 -17.68 -0.78 6.78
C GLY A 294 -16.80 -1.13 5.58
N TYR A 295 -17.06 -0.48 4.45
CA TYR A 295 -16.24 -0.55 3.24
C TYR A 295 -16.02 0.86 2.68
N ASP A 296 -14.79 1.14 2.22
CA ASP A 296 -14.60 2.25 1.29
C ASP A 296 -14.83 1.76 -0.13
N GLU A 297 -15.26 2.67 -1.00
CA GLU A 297 -15.76 2.36 -2.33
C GLU A 297 -15.07 3.22 -3.41
N LEU A 298 -14.80 2.59 -4.55
CA LEU A 298 -14.50 3.28 -5.80
C LEU A 298 -15.66 2.97 -6.74
N ASN A 299 -16.44 3.99 -7.05
CA ASN A 299 -17.77 3.89 -7.64
C ASN A 299 -17.85 4.45 -9.07
N GLN A 300 -18.91 4.02 -9.78
CA GLN A 300 -19.16 4.33 -11.19
C GLN A 300 -20.65 4.54 -11.44
N ALA A 301 -21.01 5.56 -12.23
CA ALA A 301 -22.36 5.76 -12.73
C ALA A 301 -22.38 5.89 -14.26
N LYS A 302 -22.90 4.85 -14.91
CA LYS A 302 -23.18 4.80 -16.36
C LYS A 302 -24.48 5.54 -16.75
N LYS A 303 -25.26 5.94 -15.74
CA LYS A 303 -26.56 6.64 -15.80
C LYS A 303 -26.90 7.17 -14.39
N PRO A 304 -27.89 8.06 -14.21
CA PRO A 304 -28.43 8.41 -12.89
C PRO A 304 -28.87 7.21 -12.05
N GLY A 305 -28.75 7.30 -10.72
CA GLY A 305 -29.15 6.22 -9.80
C GLY A 305 -29.03 6.53 -8.31
N PHE A 306 -29.48 5.58 -7.49
CA PHE A 306 -29.31 5.55 -6.03
C PHE A 306 -28.19 4.57 -5.66
N TYR A 307 -27.22 5.02 -4.87
CA TYR A 307 -26.00 4.28 -4.48
C TYR A 307 -26.05 3.76 -3.04
N GLY A 308 -27.25 3.63 -2.48
CA GLY A 308 -27.52 2.76 -1.35
C GLY A 308 -27.45 3.40 0.04
N TRP A 309 -26.58 4.37 0.29
CA TRP A 309 -26.41 4.94 1.63
C TRP A 309 -27.68 5.65 2.14
N PRO A 310 -28.14 5.45 3.39
CA PRO A 310 -27.50 4.70 4.49
C PRO A 310 -27.95 3.23 4.62
N TYR A 311 -28.70 2.71 3.65
CA TYR A 311 -29.36 1.40 3.76
C TYR A 311 -28.52 0.23 3.24
N PHE A 312 -27.56 0.51 2.34
CA PHE A 312 -26.68 -0.48 1.73
C PHE A 312 -25.25 0.05 1.63
N ILE A 313 -24.30 -0.87 1.47
CA ILE A 313 -22.88 -0.62 1.23
C ILE A 313 -22.31 -1.75 0.36
N ALA A 314 -21.14 -1.56 -0.26
CA ALA A 314 -20.47 -2.56 -1.09
C ALA A 314 -21.37 -3.12 -2.21
N ASP A 315 -21.44 -4.44 -2.40
CA ASP A 315 -22.34 -5.08 -3.37
C ASP A 315 -23.80 -5.18 -2.87
N ASN A 316 -24.38 -4.03 -2.54
CA ASN A 316 -25.73 -3.88 -1.97
C ASN A 316 -25.94 -4.66 -0.65
N VAL A 317 -24.90 -4.77 0.19
CA VAL A 317 -24.97 -5.38 1.52
C VAL A 317 -25.82 -4.50 2.43
N GLY A 318 -27.06 -4.93 2.73
CA GLY A 318 -28.00 -4.14 3.52
C GLY A 318 -27.63 -4.02 5.00
N TYR A 319 -27.80 -2.82 5.56
CA TYR A 319 -27.87 -2.59 7.00
C TYR A 319 -29.23 -3.07 7.55
N PRO A 320 -29.29 -3.65 8.76
CA PRO A 320 -30.55 -3.83 9.49
C PRO A 320 -31.06 -2.44 9.92
N PHE A 321 -32.38 -2.24 9.91
CA PHE A 321 -32.95 -1.01 10.48
C PHE A 321 -32.79 -1.03 12.01
N TYR A 322 -32.03 -0.10 12.58
CA TYR A 322 -31.65 -0.14 13.99
C TYR A 322 -32.64 0.63 14.88
N ASP A 323 -33.27 -0.06 15.84
CA ASP A 323 -34.07 0.60 16.87
C ASP A 323 -33.14 1.19 17.94
N TYR A 324 -32.99 2.52 17.95
CA TYR A 324 -32.17 3.26 18.91
C TYR A 324 -32.76 3.37 20.32
N VAL A 325 -33.99 2.91 20.54
CA VAL A 325 -34.64 2.82 21.85
C VAL A 325 -34.48 1.40 22.42
N ALA A 326 -34.81 0.37 21.64
CA ALA A 326 -34.62 -1.03 22.02
C ALA A 326 -33.16 -1.52 21.91
N LYS A 327 -32.28 -0.75 21.24
CA LYS A 327 -30.87 -1.06 20.95
C LYS A 327 -30.70 -2.38 20.20
N LYS A 328 -31.37 -2.52 19.07
CA LYS A 328 -31.43 -3.79 18.33
C LYS A 328 -31.61 -3.57 16.82
N GLY A 329 -30.83 -4.30 16.01
CA GLY A 329 -31.09 -4.47 14.58
C GLY A 329 -32.42 -5.21 14.29
N GLY A 330 -33.25 -4.61 13.44
CA GLY A 330 -34.43 -5.21 12.83
C GLY A 330 -34.18 -5.66 11.38
N ASP A 331 -35.23 -5.71 10.57
CA ASP A 331 -35.16 -6.18 9.19
C ASP A 331 -34.33 -5.24 8.28
N LYS A 332 -33.75 -5.84 7.23
CA LYS A 332 -33.03 -5.13 6.17
C LYS A 332 -34.00 -4.66 5.09
N LYS A 333 -33.72 -3.54 4.44
CA LYS A 333 -34.53 -3.06 3.30
C LYS A 333 -34.21 -3.87 2.03
N ASP A 334 -35.17 -3.95 1.12
CA ASP A 334 -34.97 -4.53 -0.22
C ASP A 334 -34.16 -3.56 -1.11
N PRO A 335 -33.02 -3.96 -1.69
CA PRO A 335 -32.26 -3.11 -2.61
C PRO A 335 -32.97 -2.89 -3.95
N ALA A 336 -33.93 -3.74 -4.35
CA ALA A 336 -34.71 -3.55 -5.57
C ALA A 336 -35.81 -2.48 -5.40
N LYS A 337 -36.35 -2.32 -4.19
CA LYS A 337 -37.37 -1.29 -3.86
C LYS A 337 -37.21 -0.70 -2.45
N PRO A 338 -36.14 0.08 -2.17
CA PRO A 338 -35.92 0.60 -0.83
C PRO A 338 -36.91 1.71 -0.46
N LEU A 339 -37.29 1.74 0.83
CA LEU A 339 -38.27 2.70 1.37
C LEU A 339 -37.64 3.64 2.41
N ASN A 340 -37.74 4.95 2.17
CA ASN A 340 -37.39 5.99 3.14
C ASN A 340 -38.64 6.47 3.89
N ASN A 341 -38.86 5.87 5.05
CA ASN A 341 -39.99 6.15 5.94
C ASN A 341 -39.64 7.14 7.07
N SER A 342 -38.44 7.74 7.05
CA SER A 342 -37.98 8.60 8.16
C SER A 342 -38.91 9.76 8.40
N VAL A 343 -39.15 10.08 9.67
CA VAL A 343 -39.85 11.31 10.09
C VAL A 343 -39.19 12.60 9.57
N ASN A 344 -37.92 12.53 9.17
CA ASN A 344 -37.16 13.64 8.58
C ASN A 344 -37.15 13.64 7.04
N ASN A 345 -37.81 12.68 6.37
CA ASN A 345 -37.85 12.61 4.91
C ASN A 345 -38.87 13.60 4.32
N THR A 346 -38.37 14.58 3.56
CA THR A 346 -39.20 15.58 2.84
C THR A 346 -39.44 15.21 1.37
N GLY A 347 -38.95 14.05 0.93
CA GLY A 347 -38.95 13.56 -0.43
C GLY A 347 -39.99 12.48 -0.74
N LEU A 348 -39.63 11.63 -1.71
CA LEU A 348 -40.35 10.40 -2.05
C LEU A 348 -40.08 9.33 -0.99
N THR A 349 -41.09 8.49 -0.73
CA THR A 349 -40.99 7.35 0.18
C THR A 349 -40.40 6.12 -0.53
N GLU A 350 -40.85 5.84 -1.75
CA GLU A 350 -40.26 4.79 -2.59
C GLU A 350 -39.04 5.36 -3.33
N LEU A 351 -37.90 4.68 -3.22
CA LEU A 351 -36.64 5.11 -3.83
C LEU A 351 -36.30 4.28 -5.08
N PRO A 352 -35.42 4.79 -5.97
CA PRO A 352 -34.85 3.98 -7.04
C PRO A 352 -34.08 2.75 -6.51
N PRO A 353 -33.93 1.67 -7.31
CA PRO A 353 -33.13 0.51 -6.93
C PRO A 353 -31.68 0.88 -6.62
N ALA A 354 -31.12 0.30 -5.56
CA ALA A 354 -29.73 0.52 -5.14
C ALA A 354 -28.75 -0.07 -6.18
N GLN A 355 -27.76 0.71 -6.59
CA GLN A 355 -26.69 0.29 -7.48
C GLN A 355 -25.48 -0.18 -6.64
N PRO A 356 -24.92 -1.38 -6.89
CA PRO A 356 -23.79 -1.91 -6.12
C PRO A 356 -22.49 -1.18 -6.45
N ALA A 357 -21.58 -1.14 -5.48
CA ALA A 357 -20.26 -0.53 -5.63
C ALA A 357 -19.39 -1.26 -6.68
N PHE A 358 -18.60 -0.49 -7.44
CA PHE A 358 -17.79 -1.02 -8.55
C PHE A 358 -16.53 -1.74 -8.03
N ILE A 359 -15.83 -1.15 -7.05
CA ILE A 359 -14.80 -1.78 -6.21
C ILE A 359 -15.07 -1.36 -4.75
N TYR A 360 -14.85 -2.26 -3.79
CA TYR A 360 -15.05 -1.97 -2.36
C TYR A 360 -14.05 -2.74 -1.46
N TYR A 361 -13.66 -2.16 -0.33
CA TYR A 361 -12.66 -2.79 0.57
C TYR A 361 -12.79 -2.49 2.08
N PRO A 362 -12.60 -3.52 2.94
CA PRO A 362 -12.64 -3.38 4.38
C PRO A 362 -11.34 -2.75 4.94
N TYR A 363 -11.30 -2.52 6.27
CA TYR A 363 -10.03 -2.26 6.99
C TYR A 363 -9.08 -3.48 6.92
N GLY A 364 -9.62 -4.69 6.85
CA GLY A 364 -8.87 -5.92 6.55
C GLY A 364 -8.52 -6.08 5.07
N VAL A 365 -8.01 -7.26 4.71
CA VAL A 365 -7.73 -7.62 3.31
C VAL A 365 -9.05 -7.84 2.56
N SER A 366 -9.20 -7.24 1.38
CA SER A 366 -10.34 -7.54 0.50
C SER A 366 -10.09 -8.85 -0.24
N GLU A 367 -10.92 -9.87 -0.01
CA GLU A 367 -10.86 -11.15 -0.73
C GLU A 367 -11.06 -10.99 -2.24
N LYS A 368 -11.93 -10.05 -2.63
CA LYS A 368 -12.31 -9.75 -4.02
C LYS A 368 -11.31 -8.82 -4.73
N PHE A 369 -10.64 -7.95 -3.98
CA PHE A 369 -9.73 -6.93 -4.51
C PHE A 369 -8.41 -6.83 -3.69
N PRO A 370 -7.64 -7.92 -3.49
CA PRO A 370 -6.55 -7.97 -2.50
C PRO A 370 -5.41 -6.96 -2.73
N LEU A 371 -5.26 -6.44 -3.95
CA LEU A 371 -4.26 -5.41 -4.31
C LEU A 371 -4.43 -4.08 -3.57
N VAL A 372 -5.65 -3.74 -3.11
CA VAL A 372 -5.93 -2.52 -2.32
C VAL A 372 -5.33 -2.57 -0.89
N GLY A 373 -4.83 -3.72 -0.46
CA GLY A 373 -4.20 -3.92 0.85
C GLY A 373 -5.19 -3.92 2.02
N SER A 374 -4.68 -3.50 3.18
CA SER A 374 -5.34 -3.48 4.48
C SER A 374 -4.69 -2.39 5.36
N GLY A 375 -5.37 -1.99 6.45
CA GLY A 375 -5.05 -0.80 7.23
C GLY A 375 -6.19 0.22 7.12
N SER A 376 -5.97 1.43 7.64
CA SER A 376 -6.79 2.62 7.37
C SER A 376 -7.08 2.81 5.88
N ARG A 377 -8.11 3.57 5.55
CA ARG A 377 -8.63 3.77 4.19
C ARG A 377 -9.19 5.17 4.04
N SER A 378 -9.21 5.68 2.83
CA SER A 378 -9.96 6.88 2.43
C SER A 378 -9.94 6.93 0.91
N ALA A 379 -10.97 6.39 0.26
CA ALA A 379 -11.05 6.31 -1.20
C ALA A 379 -11.15 7.70 -1.83
N THR A 380 -10.06 8.18 -2.44
CA THR A 380 -9.97 9.50 -3.06
C THR A 380 -10.66 9.53 -4.43
N GLY A 381 -10.42 8.51 -5.26
CA GLY A 381 -10.79 8.48 -6.68
C GLY A 381 -9.61 8.86 -7.59
N GLY A 382 -9.90 9.39 -8.79
CA GLY A 382 -8.89 9.86 -9.76
C GLY A 382 -9.38 9.80 -11.23
N PRO A 383 -8.55 10.23 -12.22
CA PRO A 383 -8.97 10.45 -13.60
C PRO A 383 -8.94 9.18 -14.47
N ILE A 384 -9.76 9.14 -15.52
CA ILE A 384 -9.71 8.11 -16.56
C ILE A 384 -8.76 8.61 -17.65
N TYR A 385 -7.75 7.83 -18.02
CA TYR A 385 -6.74 8.27 -18.98
C TYR A 385 -7.14 7.99 -20.43
N HIS A 386 -7.25 9.05 -21.23
CA HIS A 386 -7.39 8.98 -22.68
C HIS A 386 -6.30 9.81 -23.37
N ARG A 387 -5.37 9.14 -24.04
CA ARG A 387 -4.24 9.76 -24.75
C ARG A 387 -4.70 10.72 -25.85
N SER A 388 -5.90 10.52 -26.38
CA SER A 388 -6.53 11.41 -27.37
C SER A 388 -6.82 12.82 -26.87
N ASP A 389 -6.82 13.02 -25.56
CA ASP A 389 -7.19 14.29 -24.94
C ASP A 389 -5.92 15.16 -24.75
N PHE A 390 -4.75 14.51 -24.85
CA PHE A 390 -3.41 15.07 -24.71
C PHE A 390 -2.68 15.16 -26.06
N LYS A 391 -3.40 15.52 -27.15
CA LYS A 391 -2.87 15.47 -28.54
C LYS A 391 -1.55 16.23 -28.76
N ASN A 392 -1.42 17.38 -28.11
CA ASN A 392 -0.28 18.28 -28.23
C ASN A 392 0.59 18.28 -26.95
N ALA A 393 0.38 17.31 -26.07
CA ALA A 393 1.10 17.20 -24.81
C ALA A 393 2.60 16.92 -25.04
N LYS A 394 3.44 17.43 -24.13
CA LYS A 394 4.89 17.20 -24.16
C LYS A 394 5.24 15.77 -23.75
N ARG A 395 4.49 15.18 -22.81
CA ARG A 395 4.73 13.84 -22.24
C ARG A 395 3.43 13.07 -21.97
N PRO A 396 2.57 12.85 -23.00
CA PRO A 396 1.39 12.01 -22.81
C PRO A 396 1.83 10.60 -22.38
N TRP A 397 1.21 10.10 -21.33
CA TRP A 397 1.37 8.72 -20.86
C TRP A 397 1.14 7.69 -22.00
N PRO A 398 1.77 6.51 -21.92
CA PRO A 398 1.78 5.54 -23.03
C PRO A 398 0.41 4.89 -23.25
N ALA A 399 0.23 4.33 -24.46
CA ALA A 399 -1.05 3.77 -24.91
C ALA A 399 -1.57 2.63 -24.02
N TYR A 400 -0.69 1.91 -23.32
CA TYR A 400 -1.04 0.91 -22.31
C TYR A 400 -2.10 1.37 -21.30
N TYR A 401 -2.13 2.66 -20.94
CA TYR A 401 -3.09 3.20 -19.97
C TYR A 401 -4.41 3.71 -20.60
N GLU A 402 -4.59 3.65 -21.92
CA GLU A 402 -5.80 4.12 -22.60
C GLU A 402 -7.06 3.43 -22.05
N GLY A 403 -8.04 4.22 -21.60
CA GLY A 403 -9.28 3.73 -21.00
C GLY A 403 -9.12 3.11 -19.61
N LYS A 404 -7.94 3.18 -18.99
CA LYS A 404 -7.77 2.78 -17.58
C LYS A 404 -8.19 3.90 -16.65
N TRP A 405 -8.90 3.56 -15.58
CA TRP A 405 -9.17 4.48 -14.48
C TRP A 405 -7.96 4.52 -13.55
N ILE A 406 -7.36 5.69 -13.39
CA ILE A 406 -6.24 5.92 -12.47
C ILE A 406 -6.84 6.39 -11.14
N ALA A 407 -6.68 5.61 -10.07
CA ALA A 407 -7.32 5.86 -8.77
C ALA A 407 -6.31 5.79 -7.61
N THR A 408 -6.56 6.54 -6.55
CA THR A 408 -5.74 6.59 -5.33
C THR A 408 -6.58 6.48 -4.05
N ASP A 409 -5.95 6.04 -2.96
CA ASP A 409 -6.48 6.05 -1.60
C ASP A 409 -5.57 6.94 -0.73
N PHE A 410 -6.18 7.88 0.00
CA PHE A 410 -5.49 8.88 0.83
C PHE A 410 -4.77 8.25 2.02
N SER A 411 -5.36 7.25 2.69
CA SER A 411 -4.74 6.64 3.88
C SER A 411 -3.66 5.61 3.52
N ARG A 412 -3.81 4.93 2.38
CA ARG A 412 -2.94 3.80 1.97
C ARG A 412 -1.83 4.16 0.98
N GLY A 413 -1.79 5.42 0.51
CA GLY A 413 -0.69 5.96 -0.30
C GLY A 413 -0.36 5.14 -1.56
N TRP A 414 -1.37 4.54 -2.21
CA TRP A 414 -1.19 3.79 -3.46
C TRP A 414 -1.87 4.48 -4.63
N ILE A 415 -1.29 4.32 -5.83
CA ILE A 415 -1.92 4.67 -7.10
C ILE A 415 -2.13 3.38 -7.89
N MET A 416 -3.34 3.17 -8.40
CA MET A 416 -3.75 2.00 -9.17
C MET A 416 -4.21 2.39 -10.57
N ALA A 417 -3.85 1.59 -11.58
CA ALA A 417 -4.52 1.59 -12.86
C ALA A 417 -5.54 0.45 -12.89
N ILE A 418 -6.82 0.80 -12.93
CA ILE A 418 -7.93 -0.13 -13.05
C ILE A 418 -8.24 -0.31 -14.53
N THR A 419 -8.09 -1.54 -15.01
CA THR A 419 -8.40 -1.95 -16.38
C THR A 419 -9.88 -2.37 -16.44
N MET A 420 -10.58 -1.90 -17.46
CA MET A 420 -11.98 -2.23 -17.71
C MET A 420 -12.15 -3.13 -18.95
N ASP A 421 -13.35 -3.69 -19.13
CA ASP A 421 -13.79 -4.29 -20.40
C ASP A 421 -14.43 -3.25 -21.35
N GLU A 422 -14.85 -3.69 -22.54
CA GLU A 422 -15.49 -2.86 -23.56
C GLU A 422 -16.84 -2.26 -23.14
N ASN A 423 -17.43 -2.78 -22.05
CA ASN A 423 -18.68 -2.30 -21.45
C ASN A 423 -18.42 -1.42 -20.21
N SER A 424 -17.15 -1.03 -19.96
CA SER A 424 -16.70 -0.32 -18.76
C SER A 424 -16.93 -1.08 -17.44
N ASN A 425 -16.89 -2.41 -17.44
CA ASN A 425 -16.91 -3.23 -16.22
C ASN A 425 -15.48 -3.47 -15.69
N TYR A 426 -15.33 -3.73 -14.39
CA TYR A 426 -14.03 -4.10 -13.81
C TYR A 426 -13.47 -5.39 -14.44
N LYS A 427 -12.20 -5.35 -14.85
CA LYS A 427 -11.46 -6.49 -15.43
C LYS A 427 -10.23 -6.87 -14.61
N SER A 428 -9.43 -5.89 -14.19
CA SER A 428 -8.28 -6.07 -13.31
C SER A 428 -7.81 -4.72 -12.75
N MET A 429 -6.91 -4.74 -11.76
CA MET A 429 -6.16 -3.55 -11.32
C MET A 429 -4.67 -3.88 -11.17
N GLU A 430 -3.83 -2.84 -11.18
CA GLU A 430 -2.38 -2.96 -10.97
C GLU A 430 -1.84 -1.70 -10.28
N ARG A 431 -0.82 -1.83 -9.44
CA ARG A 431 -0.11 -0.64 -8.92
C ARG A 431 0.64 0.08 -10.04
N ILE A 432 0.55 1.40 -10.01
CA ILE A 432 1.44 2.33 -10.72
C ILE A 432 2.44 2.83 -9.68
N LEU A 433 3.73 2.86 -10.06
CA LEU A 433 4.85 3.32 -9.23
C LEU A 433 4.88 2.73 -7.79
N PRO A 434 4.95 1.39 -7.62
CA PRO A 434 4.95 0.78 -6.28
C PRO A 434 6.08 1.23 -5.34
N ASN A 435 7.14 1.87 -5.83
CA ASN A 435 8.20 2.48 -5.01
C ASN A 435 7.94 3.95 -4.65
N TYR A 436 7.08 4.67 -5.39
CA TYR A 436 6.62 6.00 -5.01
C TYR A 436 5.42 5.87 -4.05
N ARG A 437 5.52 6.53 -2.91
CA ARG A 437 4.47 6.57 -1.88
C ARG A 437 4.07 8.03 -1.68
N PRO A 438 3.05 8.53 -2.38
CA PRO A 438 2.52 9.87 -2.12
C PRO A 438 2.02 9.96 -0.68
N VAL A 439 2.33 11.07 -0.02
CA VAL A 439 1.92 11.39 1.35
C VAL A 439 0.48 11.91 1.33
N GLU A 440 -0.45 11.10 1.82
CA GLU A 440 -1.86 11.45 1.97
C GLU A 440 -2.50 12.06 0.68
N PRO A 441 -2.54 11.32 -0.46
CA PRO A 441 -2.99 11.85 -1.76
C PRO A 441 -4.49 12.17 -1.79
N ILE A 442 -4.81 13.47 -1.81
CA ILE A 442 -6.17 14.02 -1.61
C ILE A 442 -6.86 14.53 -2.89
N ASP A 443 -6.09 14.78 -3.95
CA ASP A 443 -6.56 15.08 -5.30
C ASP A 443 -5.53 14.61 -6.34
N MET A 444 -5.98 14.25 -7.55
CA MET A 444 -5.12 13.71 -8.60
C MET A 444 -5.72 13.98 -9.97
N LYS A 445 -4.97 14.64 -10.86
CA LYS A 445 -5.46 15.12 -12.18
C LYS A 445 -4.35 15.07 -13.22
N PHE A 446 -4.67 14.83 -14.49
CA PHE A 446 -3.71 15.01 -15.59
C PHE A 446 -3.63 16.49 -15.99
N GLY A 447 -2.42 17.03 -16.12
CA GLY A 447 -2.19 18.38 -16.60
C GLY A 447 -2.24 18.48 -18.14
N PRO A 448 -2.39 19.69 -18.72
CA PRO A 448 -2.40 19.87 -20.18
C PRO A 448 -1.11 19.44 -20.89
N ASN A 449 -0.01 19.28 -20.15
CA ASN A 449 1.29 18.75 -20.60
C ASN A 449 1.34 17.22 -20.75
N GLY A 450 0.29 16.50 -20.34
CA GLY A 450 0.17 15.04 -20.39
C GLY A 450 0.72 14.29 -19.17
N ASP A 451 1.29 15.02 -18.21
CA ASP A 451 1.80 14.46 -16.96
C ASP A 451 0.67 14.29 -15.93
N LEU A 452 0.77 13.29 -15.06
CA LEU A 452 -0.16 13.12 -13.93
C LEU A 452 0.32 13.95 -12.74
N TYR A 453 -0.55 14.74 -12.13
CA TYR A 453 -0.27 15.50 -10.93
C TYR A 453 -1.02 14.89 -9.74
N VAL A 454 -0.37 14.85 -8.59
CA VAL A 454 -0.89 14.35 -7.31
C VAL A 454 -0.73 15.45 -6.26
N LEU A 455 -1.80 15.75 -5.53
CA LEU A 455 -1.79 16.66 -4.39
C LEU A 455 -1.66 15.85 -3.10
N GLU A 456 -0.52 16.00 -2.43
CA GLU A 456 -0.14 15.33 -1.20
C GLU A 456 -0.50 16.23 -0.02
N TYR A 457 -1.47 15.81 0.81
CA TYR A 457 -2.02 16.63 1.91
C TYR A 457 -1.04 16.77 3.09
N GLY A 458 -0.14 15.80 3.27
CA GLY A 458 0.85 15.79 4.36
C GLY A 458 0.31 15.33 5.72
N SER A 459 1.20 14.89 6.61
CA SER A 459 0.82 13.97 7.70
C SER A 459 0.28 14.59 8.99
N ASN A 460 -0.07 15.89 8.98
CA ASN A 460 -0.76 16.55 10.09
C ASN A 460 -2.21 16.88 9.69
N TRP A 461 -3.19 16.09 10.16
CA TRP A 461 -4.59 16.39 9.88
C TRP A 461 -5.05 17.62 10.67
N PHE A 462 -5.84 18.48 10.03
CA PHE A 462 -6.29 19.80 10.53
C PHE A 462 -5.16 20.82 10.84
N ARG A 463 -3.98 20.67 10.23
CA ARG A 463 -2.80 21.53 10.44
C ARG A 463 -1.91 21.59 9.19
N LYS A 464 -0.95 22.53 9.21
CA LYS A 464 0.13 22.59 8.22
C LYS A 464 1.02 21.35 8.29
N SER A 465 1.50 20.89 7.15
CA SER A 465 2.37 19.73 7.02
C SER A 465 3.60 20.05 6.19
N ASP A 466 4.78 20.00 6.80
CA ASP A 466 6.09 20.23 6.16
C ASP A 466 6.36 19.26 4.99
N ASN A 467 5.64 18.13 4.96
CA ASN A 467 5.67 17.11 3.90
C ASN A 467 4.43 17.11 2.97
N SER A 468 3.66 18.20 2.93
CA SER A 468 2.62 18.41 1.92
C SER A 468 3.21 18.98 0.64
N ALA A 469 2.68 18.57 -0.52
CA ALA A 469 3.22 18.96 -1.83
C ALA A 469 2.19 18.85 -2.97
N LEU A 470 2.48 19.56 -4.07
CA LEU A 470 1.96 19.20 -5.39
C LEU A 470 3.11 18.51 -6.16
N VAL A 471 2.90 17.27 -6.58
CA VAL A 471 3.91 16.46 -7.27
C VAL A 471 3.46 16.13 -8.69
N ARG A 472 4.34 16.34 -9.67
CA ARG A 472 4.14 15.98 -11.09
C ARG A 472 4.90 14.70 -11.42
N ILE A 473 4.17 13.68 -11.86
CA ILE A 473 4.70 12.41 -12.35
C ILE A 473 4.93 12.53 -13.86
N GLU A 474 6.17 12.84 -14.23
CA GLU A 474 6.58 12.96 -15.63
C GLU A 474 6.78 11.58 -16.27
N TYR A 475 6.27 11.36 -17.49
CA TYR A 475 6.56 10.14 -18.27
C TYR A 475 7.66 10.34 -19.31
N ASN A 476 8.63 9.41 -19.34
CA ASN A 476 9.70 9.34 -20.31
C ASN A 476 9.59 8.09 -21.19
N GLY A 477 8.89 8.25 -22.32
CA GLY A 477 8.86 7.27 -23.42
C GLY A 477 10.09 7.32 -24.34
N GLY A 478 11.05 8.21 -24.09
CA GLY A 478 12.32 8.30 -24.81
C GLY A 478 13.46 7.61 -24.07
N ASN A 479 14.66 8.16 -24.24
CA ASN A 479 15.87 7.69 -23.58
C ASN A 479 15.84 8.00 -22.08
N ARG A 480 15.99 6.97 -21.24
CA ARG A 480 16.10 7.13 -19.79
C ARG A 480 17.47 7.67 -19.39
N LYS A 481 17.55 8.26 -18.20
CA LYS A 481 18.85 8.53 -17.57
C LYS A 481 19.40 7.22 -16.99
N PRO A 482 20.72 6.98 -17.03
CA PRO A 482 21.32 5.84 -16.34
C PRO A 482 20.99 5.81 -14.84
N LEU A 483 20.67 4.63 -14.31
CA LEU A 483 20.65 4.41 -12.86
C LEU A 483 22.10 4.34 -12.39
N VAL A 484 22.51 5.28 -11.54
CA VAL A 484 23.88 5.32 -10.99
C VAL A 484 23.90 4.61 -9.65
N HIS A 485 24.86 3.71 -9.47
CA HIS A 485 25.22 3.19 -8.16
C HIS A 485 26.70 3.46 -7.89
N ALA A 486 26.96 4.35 -6.93
CA ALA A 486 28.28 4.74 -6.46
C ALA A 486 28.59 4.05 -5.13
N SER A 487 29.69 3.31 -5.09
CA SER A 487 30.19 2.66 -3.87
C SER A 487 31.73 2.77 -3.80
N SER A 488 32.32 2.33 -2.69
CA SER A 488 33.76 2.30 -2.48
C SER A 488 34.14 1.08 -1.64
N SER A 489 35.31 0.50 -1.91
CA SER A 489 35.86 -0.61 -1.11
C SER A 489 36.18 -0.22 0.33
N LYS A 490 36.32 1.09 0.61
CA LYS A 490 36.45 1.69 1.94
C LYS A 490 35.79 3.07 1.96
N THR A 491 34.99 3.35 3.00
CA THR A 491 34.41 4.68 3.27
C THR A 491 35.32 5.57 4.13
N GLY A 492 36.38 5.00 4.71
CA GLY A 492 37.42 5.77 5.37
C GLY A 492 38.70 4.98 5.57
N GLY A 493 39.70 5.60 6.20
CA GLY A 493 41.00 4.99 6.46
C GLY A 493 42.04 5.97 6.99
N THR A 494 42.98 5.44 7.78
CA THR A 494 44.18 6.16 8.23
C THR A 494 45.09 6.54 7.05
N VAL A 495 45.55 7.79 6.98
CA VAL A 495 46.32 8.26 5.81
C VAL A 495 47.80 7.86 5.85
N PRO A 496 48.42 7.52 4.69
CA PRO A 496 47.78 7.36 3.38
C PRO A 496 47.03 6.01 3.27
N PHE A 497 45.80 6.04 2.77
CA PHE A 497 45.08 4.82 2.37
C PHE A 497 44.59 4.90 0.93
N GLN A 498 44.31 3.73 0.36
CA GLN A 498 43.74 3.57 -0.97
C GLN A 498 42.34 2.97 -0.86
N ALA A 499 41.40 3.45 -1.67
CA ALA A 499 40.10 2.85 -1.87
C ALA A 499 39.81 2.68 -3.36
N THR A 500 39.14 1.59 -3.74
CA THR A 500 38.62 1.41 -5.10
C THR A 500 37.20 1.93 -5.12
N LEU A 501 36.95 2.99 -5.86
CA LEU A 501 35.60 3.46 -6.16
C LEU A 501 34.96 2.47 -7.15
N SER A 502 33.68 2.18 -6.98
CA SER A 502 32.97 1.17 -7.78
C SER A 502 31.64 1.70 -8.29
N SER A 503 31.41 1.51 -9.59
CA SER A 503 30.15 1.78 -10.27
C SER A 503 29.25 0.54 -10.35
N GLN A 504 29.60 -0.58 -9.69
CA GLN A 504 28.83 -1.83 -9.76
C GLN A 504 27.39 -1.61 -9.27
N GLY A 505 26.40 -2.09 -10.03
CA GLY A 505 24.98 -1.79 -9.82
C GLY A 505 24.48 -0.60 -10.65
N THR A 506 25.37 0.21 -11.23
CA THR A 506 25.01 1.16 -12.30
C THR A 506 24.47 0.38 -13.49
N LYS A 507 23.33 0.83 -14.03
CA LYS A 507 22.66 0.20 -15.18
C LYS A 507 22.05 1.28 -16.07
N ASP A 508 22.20 1.12 -17.38
CA ASP A 508 21.26 1.74 -18.32
C ASP A 508 20.03 0.84 -18.53
N PHE A 509 18.85 1.43 -18.57
CA PHE A 509 17.60 0.69 -18.69
C PHE A 509 17.16 0.45 -20.14
N ASP A 510 17.68 1.21 -21.11
CA ASP A 510 17.39 1.06 -22.54
C ASP A 510 18.41 0.18 -23.27
N GLY A 511 19.53 -0.17 -22.61
CA GLY A 511 20.57 -1.07 -23.09
C GLY A 511 21.79 -0.36 -23.68
N ASP A 512 21.90 0.96 -23.50
CA ASP A 512 22.98 1.77 -24.07
C ASP A 512 24.34 1.53 -23.42
N ALA A 513 25.40 1.78 -24.20
CA ALA A 513 26.76 1.85 -23.67
C ALA A 513 26.95 3.10 -22.80
N LEU A 514 27.72 2.93 -21.71
CA LEU A 514 27.88 3.95 -20.67
C LEU A 514 29.30 4.53 -20.61
N LYS A 515 29.37 5.85 -20.46
CA LYS A 515 30.58 6.62 -20.14
C LYS A 515 30.57 7.01 -18.66
N TYR A 516 31.71 6.87 -18.01
CA TYR A 516 31.87 7.09 -16.56
C TYR A 516 32.79 8.29 -16.30
N GLN A 517 32.48 9.06 -15.26
CA GLN A 517 33.36 10.10 -14.73
C GLN A 517 33.23 10.17 -13.20
N TRP A 518 34.34 9.96 -12.49
CA TRP A 518 34.43 10.23 -11.06
C TRP A 518 35.09 11.59 -10.81
N LYS A 519 34.51 12.38 -9.91
CA LYS A 519 35.07 13.63 -9.39
C LYS A 519 35.20 13.52 -7.87
N VAL A 520 36.42 13.66 -7.36
CA VAL A 520 36.72 13.59 -5.92
C VAL A 520 37.17 14.96 -5.42
N THR A 521 36.39 15.57 -4.52
CA THR A 521 36.61 16.91 -3.95
C THR A 521 36.80 16.86 -2.44
N THR A 522 37.54 17.82 -1.88
CA THR A 522 37.64 18.09 -0.44
C THR A 522 37.72 19.61 -0.20
N VAL A 523 37.38 20.07 1.00
CA VAL A 523 37.41 21.50 1.34
C VAL A 523 38.84 22.03 1.21
N GLY A 524 39.03 23.11 0.44
CA GLY A 524 40.34 23.71 0.17
C GLY A 524 41.27 22.88 -0.73
N GLY A 525 40.82 21.75 -1.29
CA GLY A 525 41.60 20.89 -2.18
C GLY A 525 41.16 20.94 -3.64
N ALA A 526 42.12 20.81 -4.56
CA ALA A 526 41.83 20.66 -5.99
C ALA A 526 41.10 19.33 -6.28
N PRO A 527 40.13 19.30 -7.22
CA PRO A 527 39.41 18.08 -7.56
C PRO A 527 40.30 17.06 -8.28
N LYS A 528 40.32 15.79 -7.82
CA LYS A 528 40.84 14.66 -8.60
C LYS A 528 39.74 14.18 -9.56
N LEU A 529 40.08 13.90 -10.83
CA LEU A 529 39.15 13.41 -11.87
C LEU A 529 39.60 12.07 -12.44
N PHE A 530 38.66 11.16 -12.71
CA PHE A 530 38.91 9.86 -13.32
C PHE A 530 37.80 9.52 -14.34
N THR A 531 38.13 8.79 -15.41
CA THR A 531 37.19 8.43 -16.50
C THR A 531 36.93 6.93 -16.64
N THR A 532 37.55 6.11 -15.80
CA THR A 532 37.29 4.67 -15.69
C THR A 532 36.09 4.39 -14.78
N ALA A 533 35.36 3.30 -15.02
CA ALA A 533 34.22 2.89 -14.21
C ALA A 533 34.57 2.69 -12.72
N ASN A 534 35.69 1.99 -12.44
CA ASN A 534 36.10 1.61 -11.08
C ASN A 534 37.55 2.06 -10.76
N PRO A 535 37.82 3.37 -10.52
CA PRO A 535 39.17 3.86 -10.26
C PRO A 535 39.65 3.55 -8.83
N ALA A 536 40.93 3.18 -8.70
CA ALA A 536 41.62 3.20 -7.42
C ALA A 536 42.10 4.62 -7.09
N VAL A 537 41.80 5.09 -5.88
CA VAL A 537 42.07 6.47 -5.43
C VAL A 537 42.82 6.43 -4.09
N THR A 538 43.96 7.13 -4.03
CA THR A 538 44.74 7.32 -2.81
C THR A 538 44.36 8.63 -2.11
N PHE A 539 44.24 8.59 -0.79
CA PHE A 539 43.89 9.70 0.09
C PHE A 539 45.08 9.98 1.02
N ASP A 540 45.89 10.95 0.63
CA ASP A 540 47.22 11.22 1.22
C ASP A 540 47.18 12.21 2.39
N LYS A 541 46.06 12.95 2.53
CA LYS A 541 45.84 13.98 3.55
C LYS A 541 44.53 13.73 4.27
N ALA A 542 44.55 13.83 5.60
CA ALA A 542 43.36 13.72 6.43
C ALA A 542 42.32 14.80 6.05
N GLY A 543 41.05 14.42 5.97
CA GLY A 543 39.96 15.31 5.56
C GLY A 543 38.70 14.56 5.15
N VAL A 544 37.60 15.29 4.99
CA VAL A 544 36.37 14.77 4.39
C VAL A 544 36.41 14.99 2.89
N TYR A 545 36.24 13.91 2.14
CA TYR A 545 36.17 13.90 0.68
C TYR A 545 34.76 13.52 0.23
N THR A 546 34.35 14.04 -0.91
CA THR A 546 33.13 13.62 -1.63
C THR A 546 33.57 13.08 -2.99
N ALA A 547 33.23 11.82 -3.27
CA ALA A 547 33.43 11.19 -4.56
C ALA A 547 32.09 11.10 -5.29
N THR A 548 31.93 11.90 -6.33
CA THR A 548 30.75 11.92 -7.19
C THR A 548 31.02 11.10 -8.45
N LEU A 549 30.31 9.99 -8.61
CA LEU A 549 30.19 9.31 -9.90
C LEU A 549 29.15 10.05 -10.74
N THR A 550 29.49 10.34 -11.99
CA THR A 550 28.58 10.76 -13.05
C THR A 550 28.65 9.74 -14.18
N VAL A 551 27.49 9.35 -14.70
CA VAL A 551 27.35 8.38 -15.79
C VAL A 551 26.56 9.05 -16.91
N THR A 552 26.93 8.77 -18.15
CA THR A 552 26.28 9.32 -19.34
C THR A 552 26.17 8.24 -20.41
N ASP A 553 25.00 8.09 -21.02
CA ASP A 553 24.79 7.17 -22.15
C ASP A 553 25.26 7.76 -23.49
N VAL A 554 25.13 7.00 -24.58
CA VAL A 554 25.52 7.43 -25.93
C VAL A 554 24.57 8.47 -26.56
N LYS A 555 23.35 8.63 -26.04
CA LYS A 555 22.38 9.65 -26.48
C LYS A 555 22.49 10.96 -25.67
N GLY A 556 23.36 10.97 -24.66
CA GLY A 556 23.76 12.15 -23.88
C GLY A 556 22.97 12.37 -22.60
N ALA A 557 22.07 11.47 -22.18
CA ALA A 557 21.41 11.63 -20.89
C ALA A 557 22.35 11.20 -19.75
N SER A 558 22.37 11.99 -18.68
CA SER A 558 23.31 11.82 -17.57
C SER A 558 22.65 11.86 -16.20
N ASN A 559 23.28 11.17 -15.26
CA ASN A 559 22.89 11.14 -13.85
C ASN A 559 24.14 11.00 -12.97
N SER A 560 24.01 11.31 -11.67
CA SER A 560 25.14 11.32 -10.73
C SER A 560 24.74 10.84 -9.34
N GLN A 561 25.67 10.20 -8.63
CA GLN A 561 25.55 9.87 -7.21
C GLN A 561 26.87 10.18 -6.48
N SER A 562 26.76 10.71 -5.25
CA SER A 562 27.90 11.07 -4.42
C SER A 562 28.02 10.17 -3.20
N ILE A 563 29.25 9.79 -2.85
CA ILE A 563 29.58 9.13 -1.58
C ILE A 563 30.59 9.95 -0.79
N LYS A 564 30.46 9.94 0.54
CA LYS A 564 31.40 10.56 1.49
C LYS A 564 32.53 9.59 1.79
N ILE A 565 33.77 10.07 1.82
CA ILE A 565 34.96 9.31 2.19
C ILE A 565 35.74 10.10 3.26
N ILE A 566 36.12 9.44 4.35
CA ILE A 566 36.72 10.08 5.54
C ILE A 566 38.16 9.62 5.68
N ALA A 567 39.11 10.50 5.39
CA ALA A 567 40.53 10.19 5.48
C ALA A 567 41.11 10.70 6.81
N GLY A 568 41.95 9.89 7.45
CA GLY A 568 42.60 10.21 8.73
C GLY A 568 41.85 9.71 9.96
N ASN A 569 40.88 8.81 9.75
CA ASN A 569 40.20 8.01 10.76
C ASN A 569 39.93 6.63 10.12
N GLU A 570 40.31 5.52 10.73
CA GLU A 570 39.92 4.19 10.23
C GLU A 570 38.44 3.91 10.61
N PRO A 571 37.64 3.21 9.78
CA PRO A 571 36.32 2.76 10.22
C PRO A 571 36.48 1.61 11.23
N PRO A 572 35.73 1.59 12.34
CA PRO A 572 35.82 0.50 13.32
C PRO A 572 35.49 -0.87 12.71
N ALA A 573 36.15 -1.91 13.20
CA ALA A 573 35.76 -3.29 12.92
C ALA A 573 34.81 -3.79 14.03
N VAL A 574 33.59 -4.17 13.63
CA VAL A 574 32.56 -4.77 14.49
C VAL A 574 32.22 -6.15 13.93
N THR A 575 32.19 -7.18 14.77
CA THR A 575 31.77 -8.54 14.40
C THR A 575 30.87 -9.12 15.48
N VAL A 576 29.78 -9.77 15.09
CA VAL A 576 29.02 -10.65 15.98
C VAL A 576 29.40 -12.10 15.69
N ASP A 577 29.98 -12.78 16.68
CA ASP A 577 30.23 -14.20 16.62
C ASP A 577 29.10 -14.96 17.32
N LEU A 578 28.52 -15.93 16.61
CA LEU A 578 27.48 -16.83 17.12
C LEU A 578 28.03 -18.24 17.26
N ALA A 579 27.72 -18.88 18.39
CA ALA A 579 27.94 -20.31 18.59
C ALA A 579 26.71 -21.12 18.15
N GLY A 580 26.95 -22.30 17.56
CA GLY A 580 25.90 -23.11 16.96
C GLY A 580 25.63 -22.75 15.50
N ASN A 581 24.37 -22.87 15.08
CA ASN A 581 23.96 -22.74 13.68
C ASN A 581 23.84 -21.26 13.25
N LYS A 582 24.42 -20.91 12.10
CA LYS A 582 24.46 -19.53 11.57
C LYS A 582 23.36 -19.24 10.54
N THR A 583 22.43 -20.16 10.31
CA THR A 583 21.26 -19.98 9.42
C THR A 583 19.94 -20.05 10.18
N PHE A 584 19.82 -20.93 11.17
CA PHE A 584 18.59 -21.23 11.88
C PHE A 584 18.66 -20.84 13.35
N TYR A 585 17.56 -20.30 13.88
CA TYR A 585 17.34 -20.27 15.32
C TYR A 585 16.40 -21.42 15.73
N PHE A 586 16.51 -21.86 16.98
CA PHE A 586 15.65 -22.87 17.59
C PHE A 586 14.97 -22.23 18.81
N THR A 587 13.65 -22.30 18.91
CA THR A 587 12.86 -21.58 19.93
C THR A 587 13.28 -21.93 21.36
N ASP A 588 13.61 -23.20 21.58
CA ASP A 588 13.81 -23.78 22.90
C ASP A 588 15.29 -23.78 23.32
N GLN A 589 16.20 -23.30 22.47
CA GLN A 589 17.64 -23.24 22.76
C GLN A 589 18.17 -21.80 22.76
N PRO A 590 19.07 -21.45 23.70
CA PRO A 590 19.64 -20.11 23.78
C PRO A 590 20.68 -19.87 22.68
N LEU A 591 20.52 -18.78 21.93
CA LEU A 591 21.54 -18.25 21.04
C LEU A 591 22.67 -17.65 21.87
N ALA A 592 23.85 -18.27 21.87
CA ALA A 592 25.05 -17.73 22.51
C ALA A 592 25.83 -16.84 21.53
N TYR A 593 26.14 -15.62 21.96
CA TYR A 593 26.76 -14.59 21.13
C TYR A 593 27.89 -13.85 21.86
N ASP A 594 28.87 -13.39 21.08
CA ASP A 594 30.01 -12.60 21.54
C ASP A 594 30.28 -11.50 20.50
N VAL A 595 30.37 -10.24 20.93
CA VAL A 595 30.58 -9.09 20.04
C VAL A 595 32.01 -8.61 20.19
N THR A 596 32.78 -8.69 19.11
CA THR A 596 34.12 -8.08 19.05
C THR A 596 34.03 -6.71 18.39
N VAL A 597 34.64 -5.71 19.05
CA VAL A 597 34.81 -4.36 18.51
C VAL A 597 36.28 -3.97 18.69
N SER A 598 36.91 -3.60 17.59
CA SER A 598 38.26 -3.05 17.53
C SER A 598 38.32 -1.89 16.55
N ASP A 599 38.76 -0.76 17.07
CA ASP A 599 39.10 0.45 16.34
C ASP A 599 40.59 0.76 16.48
N LYS A 600 41.18 1.41 15.48
CA LYS A 600 42.63 1.68 15.44
C LYS A 600 43.02 2.92 16.26
N GLU A 601 42.10 3.84 16.48
CA GLU A 601 42.30 5.09 17.20
C GLU A 601 41.77 5.01 18.64
N ASP A 602 40.57 4.45 18.84
CA ASP A 602 39.91 4.29 20.14
C ASP A 602 40.28 3.01 20.90
N GLY A 603 40.83 1.98 20.24
CA GLY A 603 41.21 0.72 20.87
C GLY A 603 40.15 -0.37 20.73
N SER A 604 39.92 -1.20 21.76
CA SER A 604 39.00 -2.35 21.64
C SER A 604 38.28 -2.67 22.93
N LEU A 605 37.23 -3.48 22.83
CA LEU A 605 36.63 -4.14 24.01
C LEU A 605 37.68 -4.99 24.75
N ALA A 606 38.53 -5.71 24.01
CA ALA A 606 39.56 -6.59 24.57
C ALA A 606 40.68 -5.86 25.34
N ASN A 607 40.90 -4.57 25.08
CA ASN A 607 41.84 -3.73 25.84
C ASN A 607 41.16 -2.68 26.74
N GLY A 608 39.83 -2.76 26.89
CA GLY A 608 39.03 -1.92 27.79
C GLY A 608 38.93 -0.44 27.41
N LYS A 609 39.57 0.02 26.32
CA LYS A 609 39.47 1.42 25.88
C LYS A 609 38.14 1.74 25.19
N ILE A 610 37.50 0.74 24.58
CA ILE A 610 36.07 0.78 24.23
C ILE A 610 35.35 0.04 25.35
N THR A 611 34.34 0.65 25.97
CA THR A 611 33.58 0.00 27.03
C THR A 611 32.31 -0.67 26.47
N PRO A 612 31.79 -1.75 27.08
CA PRO A 612 30.57 -2.41 26.62
C PRO A 612 29.37 -1.47 26.45
N ALA A 613 29.25 -0.43 27.29
CA ALA A 613 28.18 0.56 27.23
C ALA A 613 28.29 1.54 26.04
N GLN A 614 29.41 1.52 25.29
CA GLN A 614 29.58 2.30 24.06
C GLN A 614 29.19 1.49 22.80
N VAL A 615 28.87 0.20 22.93
CA VAL A 615 28.49 -0.68 21.83
C VAL A 615 26.98 -0.91 21.85
N ALA A 616 26.33 -0.63 20.71
CA ALA A 616 24.92 -0.92 20.53
C ALA A 616 24.72 -2.39 20.13
N MET A 617 23.83 -3.09 20.81
CA MET A 617 23.51 -4.50 20.55
C MET A 617 22.00 -4.73 20.67
N SER A 618 21.37 -5.32 19.66
CA SER A 618 19.97 -5.76 19.68
C SER A 618 19.79 -7.16 19.08
N ILE A 619 18.73 -7.84 19.53
CA ILE A 619 18.27 -9.14 19.00
C ILE A 619 16.75 -9.05 18.92
N ASP A 620 16.23 -9.02 17.69
CA ASP A 620 14.85 -8.66 17.36
C ASP A 620 14.18 -9.79 16.57
N TYR A 621 13.06 -10.35 17.07
CA TYR A 621 12.26 -11.34 16.33
C TYR A 621 11.28 -10.64 15.40
N LEU A 622 11.37 -10.94 14.10
CA LEU A 622 10.61 -10.29 13.02
C LEU A 622 9.69 -11.31 12.34
N SER A 623 8.49 -10.87 11.97
CA SER A 623 7.41 -11.70 11.42
C SER A 623 7.76 -12.44 10.11
N GLU A 624 7.02 -13.52 9.82
CA GLU A 624 7.16 -14.31 8.59
C GLU A 624 6.89 -13.42 7.36
N GLY A 625 7.87 -13.33 6.44
CA GLY A 625 7.77 -12.54 5.21
C GLY A 625 8.21 -11.08 5.31
N PHE A 626 8.75 -10.63 6.44
CA PHE A 626 9.37 -9.29 6.54
C PHE A 626 10.58 -9.15 5.59
N ASP A 627 10.75 -7.98 4.96
CA ASP A 627 11.92 -7.69 4.13
C ASP A 627 13.03 -6.96 4.91
N TYR A 628 14.09 -7.70 5.21
CA TYR A 628 15.28 -7.25 5.94
C TYR A 628 16.22 -6.37 5.09
N ALA A 629 16.12 -6.41 3.76
CA ALA A 629 17.06 -5.73 2.87
C ALA A 629 17.07 -4.21 3.08
N GLU A 630 15.90 -3.63 3.36
CA GLU A 630 15.74 -2.20 3.63
C GLU A 630 16.42 -1.75 4.94
N ILE A 631 16.42 -2.59 5.98
CA ILE A 631 17.17 -2.33 7.21
C ILE A 631 18.68 -2.39 6.93
N ILE A 632 19.12 -3.40 6.18
CA ILE A 632 20.54 -3.67 5.89
C ILE A 632 21.14 -2.65 4.90
N GLN A 633 20.33 -2.06 4.01
CA GLN A 633 20.78 -1.09 3.00
C GLN A 633 20.53 0.37 3.40
N GLY A 634 19.43 0.68 4.09
CA GLY A 634 18.98 2.05 4.34
C GLY A 634 19.71 2.79 5.46
N GLN A 635 20.45 2.09 6.33
CA GLN A 635 20.94 2.64 7.60
C GLN A 635 22.39 3.17 7.58
N ARG A 636 22.79 3.86 6.50
CA ARG A 636 24.12 4.54 6.41
C ARG A 636 24.24 5.88 7.17
N SER A 637 23.29 6.21 8.05
CA SER A 637 23.23 7.52 8.71
C SER A 637 22.50 7.51 10.06
N VAL A 638 22.70 6.47 10.88
CA VAL A 638 22.03 6.34 12.19
C VAL A 638 22.99 6.60 13.34
N ASP A 639 22.54 7.42 14.29
CA ASP A 639 23.01 7.38 15.67
C ASP A 639 22.76 5.99 16.31
N ALA A 640 23.43 5.65 17.41
CA ALA A 640 23.54 4.29 17.98
C ALA A 640 22.23 3.64 18.50
N SER A 641 21.06 4.19 18.15
CA SER A 641 19.72 3.72 18.51
C SER A 641 19.21 2.55 17.64
N THR A 642 20.02 1.49 17.47
CA THR A 642 19.69 0.30 16.66
C THR A 642 18.35 -0.36 17.06
N GLN A 643 18.03 -0.34 18.36
CA GLN A 643 16.87 -0.97 19.02
C GLN A 643 15.51 -0.71 18.35
N PHE A 644 15.31 0.42 17.67
CA PHE A 644 14.02 0.78 17.07
C PHE A 644 14.04 0.95 15.55
N ALA A 645 15.10 0.49 14.87
CA ALA A 645 15.16 0.51 13.41
C ALA A 645 14.00 -0.30 12.79
N VAL A 646 13.72 -1.48 13.35
CA VAL A 646 12.61 -2.36 12.94
C VAL A 646 11.27 -1.65 13.07
N ALA A 647 10.97 -1.11 14.26
CA ALA A 647 9.70 -0.44 14.54
C ALA A 647 9.45 0.73 13.59
N LYS A 648 10.48 1.52 13.28
CA LYS A 648 10.41 2.61 12.31
C LYS A 648 10.11 2.12 10.90
N VAL A 649 10.74 1.03 10.44
CA VAL A 649 10.43 0.42 9.13
C VAL A 649 9.00 -0.13 9.10
N LEU A 650 8.55 -0.84 10.13
CA LEU A 650 7.15 -1.31 10.25
C LEU A 650 6.16 -0.15 10.20
N MET A 651 6.40 0.94 10.95
CA MET A 651 5.54 2.13 10.93
C MET A 651 5.55 2.85 9.57
N SER A 652 6.68 2.88 8.86
CA SER A 652 6.76 3.43 7.49
C SER A 652 6.12 2.54 6.41
N LYS A 653 5.82 1.28 6.74
CA LYS A 653 5.05 0.33 5.93
C LYS A 653 3.57 0.28 6.34
N SER A 654 3.21 1.01 7.39
CA SER A 654 1.83 1.29 7.79
C SER A 654 1.51 2.77 7.60
N ASP A 655 0.26 3.06 7.87
CA ASP A 655 -0.50 4.30 7.86
C ASP A 655 -0.64 4.93 9.27
N CYS A 656 0.02 4.38 10.29
CA CYS A 656 -0.03 4.92 11.65
C CYS A 656 0.37 6.41 11.72
N ASN A 657 1.25 6.83 10.80
CA ASN A 657 1.73 8.21 10.71
C ASN A 657 0.71 9.20 10.12
N VAL A 658 -0.40 8.73 9.51
CA VAL A 658 -1.50 9.62 9.08
C VAL A 658 -2.17 10.27 10.30
N CYS A 659 -2.38 9.48 11.36
CA CYS A 659 -3.10 9.92 12.55
C CYS A 659 -2.23 10.30 13.74
N HIS A 660 -0.97 9.85 13.80
CA HIS A 660 -0.07 10.05 14.95
C HIS A 660 1.32 10.55 14.51
N GLN A 661 1.90 11.50 15.25
CA GLN A 661 3.31 11.86 15.09
C GLN A 661 4.09 11.68 16.40
N LEU A 662 5.42 11.65 16.29
CA LEU A 662 6.31 11.47 17.45
C LEU A 662 6.19 12.59 18.49
N LYS A 663 6.11 13.85 18.05
CA LYS A 663 6.11 15.05 18.91
C LYS A 663 5.13 16.15 18.46
N THR A 664 4.20 15.82 17.56
CA THR A 664 3.21 16.76 17.01
C THR A 664 1.83 16.16 17.14
N LYS A 665 0.84 16.92 17.60
CA LYS A 665 -0.53 16.43 17.72
C LYS A 665 -1.28 16.59 16.41
N SER A 666 -1.53 15.47 15.74
CA SER A 666 -2.42 15.35 14.57
C SER A 666 -3.86 15.11 15.08
N VAL A 667 -4.68 14.33 14.37
CA VAL A 667 -6.02 13.91 14.84
C VAL A 667 -5.93 12.97 16.07
N GLY A 668 -4.88 12.15 16.12
CA GLY A 668 -4.56 11.27 17.24
C GLY A 668 -3.54 11.89 18.22
N PRO A 669 -3.39 11.28 19.40
CA PRO A 669 -2.37 11.66 20.38
C PRO A 669 -0.95 11.40 19.85
N MET A 670 0.02 12.17 20.34
CA MET A 670 1.44 12.00 20.04
C MET A 670 1.96 10.67 20.57
N PHE A 671 2.94 10.03 19.90
CA PHE A 671 3.54 8.81 20.43
C PHE A 671 4.17 9.02 21.83
N THR A 672 4.68 10.22 22.10
CA THR A 672 5.14 10.62 23.45
C THR A 672 4.00 10.85 24.46
N GLU A 673 2.82 11.32 24.04
CA GLU A 673 1.62 11.38 24.91
C GLU A 673 1.18 9.96 25.32
N ILE A 674 1.21 9.01 24.38
CA ILE A 674 0.93 7.59 24.65
C ILE A 674 1.98 7.03 25.62
N ALA A 675 3.28 7.26 25.36
CA ALA A 675 4.37 6.83 26.24
C ALA A 675 4.19 7.32 27.68
N THR A 676 3.89 8.61 27.87
CA THR A 676 3.69 9.20 29.20
C THR A 676 2.40 8.71 29.87
N LYS A 677 1.29 8.53 29.14
CA LYS A 677 0.02 8.05 29.71
C LYS A 677 0.11 6.61 30.25
N TYR A 678 0.92 5.77 29.60
CA TYR A 678 1.05 4.35 29.93
C TYR A 678 2.39 4.01 30.61
N GLN A 679 3.12 5.01 31.10
CA GLN A 679 4.44 4.83 31.71
C GLN A 679 4.35 3.99 32.99
N GLY A 680 4.90 2.78 32.95
CA GLY A 680 4.93 1.86 34.09
C GLY A 680 3.72 0.93 34.24
N ASP A 681 2.72 1.00 33.36
CA ASP A 681 1.60 0.05 33.35
C ASP A 681 2.02 -1.26 32.66
N ALA A 682 2.08 -2.35 33.44
CA ALA A 682 2.43 -3.68 32.95
C ALA A 682 1.40 -4.29 31.97
N ASN A 683 0.15 -3.80 31.95
CA ASN A 683 -0.89 -4.28 31.04
C ASN A 683 -0.93 -3.49 29.73
N ALA A 684 -0.34 -2.28 29.70
CA ALA A 684 -0.37 -1.40 28.55
C ALA A 684 0.16 -2.03 27.25
N PRO A 685 1.22 -2.86 27.23
CA PRO A 685 1.68 -3.50 25.99
C PRO A 685 0.57 -4.31 25.31
N ASN A 686 -0.07 -5.23 26.03
CA ASN A 686 -1.13 -6.08 25.49
C ASN A 686 -2.41 -5.29 25.16
N TYR A 687 -2.71 -4.24 25.94
CA TYR A 687 -3.80 -3.32 25.63
C TYR A 687 -3.57 -2.56 24.31
N LEU A 688 -2.38 -1.99 24.12
CA LEU A 688 -2.02 -1.20 22.94
C LEU A 688 -1.88 -2.08 21.69
N ILE A 689 -1.34 -3.29 21.80
CA ILE A 689 -1.29 -4.28 20.71
C ILE A 689 -2.71 -4.56 20.19
N ASN A 690 -3.66 -4.84 21.09
CA ASN A 690 -5.05 -5.07 20.71
C ASN A 690 -5.73 -3.80 20.16
N LYS A 691 -5.38 -2.61 20.66
CA LYS A 691 -5.89 -1.34 20.14
C LYS A 691 -5.39 -1.00 18.74
N ILE A 692 -4.15 -1.28 18.38
CA ILE A 692 -3.67 -1.11 17.00
C ILE A 692 -4.42 -2.07 16.06
N ARG A 693 -4.47 -3.36 16.43
CA ARG A 693 -5.02 -4.41 15.56
C ARG A 693 -6.54 -4.30 15.38
N ASN A 694 -7.29 -3.96 16.43
CA ASN A 694 -8.76 -3.94 16.42
C ASN A 694 -9.35 -2.52 16.33
N GLY A 695 -8.54 -1.48 16.52
CA GLY A 695 -8.95 -0.07 16.50
C GLY A 695 -9.77 0.39 17.72
N GLY A 696 -10.62 1.39 17.50
CA GLY A 696 -11.67 1.84 18.42
C GLY A 696 -11.47 3.23 19.01
N SER A 697 -12.39 3.64 19.89
CA SER A 697 -12.59 5.06 20.26
C SER A 697 -12.61 5.32 21.77
N GLY A 698 -12.94 6.56 22.18
CA GLY A 698 -13.23 6.97 23.56
C GLY A 698 -12.03 7.28 24.45
N VAL A 699 -10.87 6.66 24.19
CA VAL A 699 -9.67 6.74 25.05
C VAL A 699 -9.02 8.14 25.06
N TRP A 700 -9.22 8.91 24.00
CA TRP A 700 -8.63 10.24 23.77
C TRP A 700 -9.62 11.26 23.18
N GLY A 701 -10.91 10.91 23.11
CA GLY A 701 -11.96 11.67 22.42
C GLY A 701 -12.88 10.76 21.60
N GLU A 702 -13.78 11.36 20.82
CA GLU A 702 -14.74 10.66 19.94
C GLU A 702 -14.12 10.15 18.62
N VAL A 703 -12.90 10.58 18.27
CA VAL A 703 -12.20 10.11 17.07
C VAL A 703 -11.98 8.59 17.15
N ASN A 704 -12.44 7.88 16.13
CA ASN A 704 -12.18 6.44 15.97
C ASN A 704 -10.73 6.23 15.52
N MET A 705 -10.01 5.31 16.16
CA MET A 705 -8.74 4.79 15.64
C MET A 705 -9.03 3.65 14.65
N PRO A 706 -8.55 3.73 13.39
CA PRO A 706 -8.67 2.65 12.41
C PRO A 706 -8.06 1.33 12.90
N ALA A 707 -8.65 0.22 12.45
CA ALA A 707 -8.17 -1.11 12.77
C ALA A 707 -7.09 -1.58 11.78
N HIS A 708 -6.06 -2.27 12.30
CA HIS A 708 -4.98 -2.87 11.52
C HIS A 708 -5.02 -4.41 11.64
N PRO A 709 -6.13 -5.10 11.28
CA PRO A 709 -6.34 -6.50 11.66
C PRO A 709 -5.36 -7.49 11.01
N ALA A 710 -4.79 -7.10 9.86
CA ALA A 710 -3.76 -7.86 9.15
C ALA A 710 -2.36 -7.74 9.76
N MET A 711 -2.12 -6.77 10.66
CA MET A 711 -0.86 -6.64 11.38
C MET A 711 -0.69 -7.81 12.36
N SER A 712 0.48 -8.43 12.38
CA SER A 712 0.73 -9.54 13.32
C SER A 712 0.83 -9.04 14.76
N VAL A 713 0.65 -9.95 15.72
CA VAL A 713 0.88 -9.66 17.15
C VAL A 713 2.34 -9.26 17.39
N ASN A 714 3.28 -9.83 16.63
CA ASN A 714 4.70 -9.46 16.68
C ASN A 714 4.91 -8.00 16.29
N ASP A 715 4.46 -7.61 15.10
CA ASP A 715 4.73 -6.28 14.53
C ASP A 715 4.07 -5.19 15.38
N ALA A 716 2.83 -5.43 15.81
CA ALA A 716 2.15 -4.55 16.76
C ALA A 716 2.92 -4.43 18.09
N SER A 717 3.49 -5.53 18.60
CA SER A 717 4.32 -5.51 19.81
C SER A 717 5.61 -4.70 19.61
N THR A 718 6.30 -4.88 18.47
CA THR A 718 7.49 -4.12 18.10
C THR A 718 7.22 -2.61 18.01
N ILE A 719 6.10 -2.23 17.39
CA ILE A 719 5.64 -0.82 17.30
C ILE A 719 5.31 -0.28 18.69
N VAL A 720 4.54 -1.01 19.51
CA VAL A 720 4.16 -0.59 20.87
C VAL A 720 5.39 -0.43 21.78
N ASN A 721 6.38 -1.32 21.68
CA ASN A 721 7.63 -1.22 22.43
C ASN A 721 8.40 0.07 22.08
N TYR A 722 8.44 0.47 20.80
CA TYR A 722 9.00 1.76 20.40
C TYR A 722 8.17 2.94 20.92
N ILE A 723 6.84 2.90 20.80
CA ILE A 723 5.96 3.98 21.27
C ILE A 723 6.16 4.21 22.78
N LEU A 724 6.09 3.15 23.60
CA LEU A 724 6.25 3.24 25.06
C LEU A 724 7.64 3.73 25.49
N ASN A 725 8.68 3.53 24.67
CA ASN A 725 10.04 4.01 24.92
C ASN A 725 10.39 5.30 24.17
N SER A 726 9.44 5.94 23.47
CA SER A 726 9.70 7.12 22.63
C SER A 726 10.16 8.38 23.39
N THR A 727 10.03 8.37 24.72
CA THR A 727 10.49 9.41 25.66
C THR A 727 11.82 9.07 26.37
N THR A 728 12.32 7.84 26.21
CA THR A 728 13.52 7.32 26.91
C THR A 728 14.80 7.97 26.38
N LYS A 729 15.55 8.65 27.26
CA LYS A 729 16.79 9.39 26.90
C LYS A 729 18.05 8.52 26.83
N THR A 730 18.08 7.38 27.51
CA THR A 730 19.21 6.44 27.52
C THR A 730 18.66 5.04 27.23
N LEU A 731 18.93 4.55 26.03
CA LEU A 731 18.48 3.23 25.59
C LEU A 731 19.35 2.14 26.22
N SER A 732 18.72 1.10 26.75
CA SER A 732 19.46 -0.07 27.24
C SER A 732 19.70 -1.04 26.09
N THR A 733 20.96 -1.19 25.72
CA THR A 733 21.41 -2.22 24.78
C THR A 733 21.53 -3.57 25.49
N LEU A 734 21.60 -4.67 24.73
CA LEU A 734 22.00 -5.95 25.29
C LEU A 734 23.50 -5.93 25.66
N PRO A 735 23.96 -6.75 26.62
CA PRO A 735 25.39 -6.91 26.90
C PRO A 735 26.15 -7.33 25.63
N VAL A 736 27.42 -6.94 25.49
CA VAL A 736 28.26 -7.32 24.33
C VAL A 736 28.57 -8.82 24.25
N LYS A 737 28.24 -9.60 25.27
CA LYS A 737 28.42 -11.05 25.31
C LYS A 737 27.34 -11.68 26.19
N GLY A 738 26.73 -12.78 25.74
CA GLY A 738 25.71 -13.45 26.52
C GLY A 738 24.97 -14.57 25.81
N THR A 739 23.80 -14.89 26.33
CA THR A 739 22.86 -15.86 25.76
C THR A 739 21.48 -15.22 25.61
N TYR A 740 20.74 -15.60 24.58
CA TYR A 740 19.40 -15.10 24.29
C TYR A 740 18.49 -16.22 23.80
N THR A 741 17.46 -16.57 24.58
CA THR A 741 16.39 -17.47 24.13
C THR A 741 15.33 -16.67 23.39
N VAL A 742 14.95 -17.12 22.19
CA VAL A 742 14.03 -16.41 21.30
C VAL A 742 12.62 -16.43 21.87
N LYS A 743 12.13 -15.27 22.35
CA LYS A 743 10.77 -15.12 22.88
C LYS A 743 9.79 -14.92 21.73
N LEU A 744 8.98 -15.94 21.44
CA LEU A 744 7.84 -15.81 20.54
C LEU A 744 6.72 -14.98 21.19
N PRO A 745 6.05 -14.09 20.44
CA PRO A 745 4.80 -13.47 20.87
C PRO A 745 3.68 -14.50 21.08
N GLU A 746 2.69 -14.13 21.88
CA GLU A 746 1.51 -14.97 22.13
C GLU A 746 0.75 -15.25 20.81
N GLY A 747 0.57 -16.53 20.48
CA GLY A 747 -0.07 -16.99 19.25
C GLY A 747 0.83 -17.09 18.01
N ASP A 748 2.10 -16.67 18.09
CA ASP A 748 3.07 -16.87 17.00
C ASP A 748 3.51 -18.34 16.91
N LYS A 749 3.90 -18.79 15.70
CA LYS A 749 4.27 -20.19 15.41
C LYS A 749 5.78 -20.40 15.27
N GLY A 750 6.60 -19.38 15.52
CA GLY A 750 8.05 -19.44 15.34
C GLY A 750 8.45 -19.55 13.88
N LYS A 751 7.77 -18.79 13.00
CA LYS A 751 7.96 -18.82 11.53
C LYS A 751 8.68 -17.60 10.96
N GLY A 752 8.98 -16.62 11.80
CA GLY A 752 9.74 -15.42 11.45
C GLY A 752 11.24 -15.65 11.32
N SER A 753 12.00 -14.57 11.49
CA SER A 753 13.47 -14.59 11.59
C SER A 753 13.94 -13.73 12.76
N VAL A 754 15.10 -14.04 13.31
CA VAL A 754 15.78 -13.25 14.34
C VAL A 754 16.87 -12.41 13.68
N LEU A 755 16.73 -11.10 13.77
CA LEU A 755 17.74 -10.12 13.36
C LEU A 755 18.62 -9.77 14.56
N ILE A 756 19.91 -10.05 14.44
CA ILE A 756 20.94 -9.78 15.44
C ILE A 756 21.81 -8.64 14.90
N ARG A 757 22.02 -7.57 15.68
CA ARG A 757 22.82 -6.41 15.26
C ARG A 757 23.75 -5.93 16.36
N ALA A 758 25.02 -5.72 16.00
CA ALA A 758 25.95 -4.92 16.78
C ALA A 758 26.41 -3.69 15.99
N ALA A 759 26.57 -2.54 16.64
CA ALA A 759 27.11 -1.32 16.04
C ALA A 759 27.97 -0.53 17.03
N TYR A 760 28.98 0.16 16.51
CA TYR A 760 29.85 1.06 17.27
C TYR A 760 30.15 2.32 16.47
N THR A 761 30.30 3.45 17.16
CA THR A 761 30.74 4.72 16.59
C THR A 761 31.98 5.21 17.33
N ASP A 762 33.04 5.51 16.59
CA ASP A 762 34.28 6.04 17.16
C ASP A 762 34.14 7.50 17.66
N ARG A 763 35.17 8.04 18.30
CA ARG A 763 35.19 9.38 18.89
C ARG A 763 35.66 10.48 17.92
N GLY A 764 36.03 10.12 16.68
CA GLY A 764 36.61 10.99 15.67
C GLY A 764 38.06 11.39 15.97
N VAL A 765 38.72 12.00 14.98
CA VAL A 765 40.16 12.34 15.06
C VAL A 765 40.37 13.83 14.80
N LYS A 766 40.46 14.62 15.86
CA LYS A 766 40.64 16.09 15.83
C LYS A 766 39.49 16.81 15.11
N THR A 767 39.64 17.05 13.81
CA THR A 767 38.63 17.68 12.93
C THR A 767 38.04 16.69 11.92
N ILE A 768 38.51 15.44 11.92
CA ILE A 768 37.98 14.34 11.12
C ILE A 768 36.78 13.76 11.87
N PRO A 769 35.58 13.72 11.24
CA PRO A 769 34.37 13.27 11.92
C PRO A 769 34.43 11.78 12.26
N ALA A 770 33.66 11.41 13.28
CA ALA A 770 33.47 10.03 13.69
C ALA A 770 32.86 9.17 12.59
N GLN A 771 33.12 7.86 12.65
CA GLN A 771 32.55 6.84 11.79
C GLN A 771 31.79 5.79 12.59
N THR A 772 30.70 5.31 12.01
CA THR A 772 29.88 4.23 12.54
C THR A 772 30.11 2.98 11.69
N ALA A 773 30.30 1.85 12.34
CA ALA A 773 30.32 0.54 11.72
C ALA A 773 29.30 -0.38 12.40
N GLU A 774 28.74 -1.32 11.63
CA GLU A 774 27.80 -2.31 12.15
C GLU A 774 28.05 -3.70 11.54
N ASN A 775 27.54 -4.71 12.24
CA ASN A 775 27.49 -6.08 11.80
C ASN A 775 26.09 -6.65 12.10
N SER A 776 25.51 -7.36 11.13
CA SER A 776 24.17 -7.93 11.26
C SER A 776 24.10 -9.37 10.76
N ILE A 777 23.34 -10.20 11.49
CA ILE A 777 23.07 -11.60 11.15
C ILE A 777 21.57 -11.82 11.20
N VAL A 778 21.02 -12.54 10.21
CA VAL A 778 19.60 -12.93 10.16
C VAL A 778 19.51 -14.45 10.23
N LEU A 779 18.96 -14.96 11.33
CA LEU A 779 18.65 -16.38 11.50
C LEU A 779 17.18 -16.61 11.14
N ARG A 780 16.89 -17.45 10.15
CA ARG A 780 15.50 -17.80 9.77
C ARG A 780 14.94 -18.91 10.66
N SER A 781 13.61 -19.09 10.67
CA SER A 781 12.99 -20.25 11.32
C SER A 781 13.55 -21.57 10.75
N ALA A 782 13.77 -22.54 11.63
CA ALA A 782 14.17 -23.90 11.27
C ALA A 782 13.10 -24.68 10.47
N ASP A 783 11.84 -24.21 10.41
CA ASP A 783 10.73 -24.82 9.67
C ASP A 783 10.36 -23.94 8.45
N VAL A 784 11.05 -24.14 7.32
CA VAL A 784 10.93 -23.32 6.11
C VAL A 784 9.81 -23.80 5.18
N SER A 785 9.18 -22.89 4.43
CA SER A 785 8.23 -23.28 3.39
C SER A 785 8.94 -24.03 2.25
N ALA A 786 8.38 -25.14 1.78
CA ALA A 786 8.89 -25.80 0.59
C ALA A 786 8.79 -24.90 -0.67
N SER A 787 7.82 -23.98 -0.69
CA SER A 787 7.60 -23.05 -1.79
C SER A 787 8.52 -21.82 -1.78
N SER A 788 9.36 -21.64 -0.77
CA SER A 788 10.37 -20.57 -0.69
C SER A 788 11.79 -21.04 -1.00
N ALA A 789 11.95 -22.19 -1.66
CA ALA A 789 13.24 -22.68 -2.14
C ALA A 789 13.77 -21.79 -3.28
N GLU A 790 15.03 -21.37 -3.23
CA GLU A 790 15.61 -20.51 -4.28
C GLU A 790 15.81 -21.24 -5.63
N VAL A 791 15.66 -22.57 -5.65
CA VAL A 791 15.62 -23.40 -6.86
C VAL A 791 14.39 -24.32 -6.81
N ILE A 792 13.54 -24.28 -7.83
CA ILE A 792 12.41 -25.21 -8.01
C ILE A 792 12.41 -25.64 -9.48
N LYS A 793 12.59 -26.94 -9.77
CA LYS A 793 12.75 -27.46 -11.13
C LYS A 793 11.91 -28.71 -11.35
N GLY A 794 10.91 -28.61 -12.23
CA GLY A 794 10.02 -29.71 -12.59
C GLY A 794 8.95 -30.04 -11.54
N ALA A 795 8.64 -29.11 -10.65
CA ALA A 795 7.57 -29.20 -9.65
C ALA A 795 6.63 -28.00 -9.81
N GLU A 796 5.33 -28.19 -9.54
CA GLU A 796 4.34 -27.12 -9.55
C GLU A 796 4.23 -26.45 -8.17
N ILE A 797 3.86 -25.17 -8.13
CA ILE A 797 3.48 -24.45 -6.90
C ILE A 797 1.98 -24.17 -6.97
N LYS A 798 1.23 -24.51 -5.90
CA LYS A 798 -0.22 -24.26 -5.81
C LYS A 798 -0.57 -23.58 -4.49
N ALA A 799 -1.29 -22.46 -4.58
CA ALA A 799 -1.81 -21.74 -3.43
C ALA A 799 -2.83 -22.59 -2.66
N ARG A 800 -2.93 -22.40 -1.34
CA ARG A 800 -3.88 -23.10 -0.47
C ARG A 800 -5.23 -22.39 -0.48
N GLY A 801 -6.30 -23.13 -0.81
CA GLY A 801 -7.65 -22.54 -0.95
C GLY A 801 -8.33 -22.08 0.34
N MET A 802 -7.84 -22.45 1.53
CA MET A 802 -8.41 -22.06 2.83
C MET A 802 -7.32 -21.81 3.90
N GLY A 803 -6.22 -21.16 3.53
CA GLY A 803 -5.15 -20.81 4.48
C GLY A 803 -3.93 -20.19 3.81
N SER A 804 -3.02 -19.63 4.61
CA SER A 804 -1.80 -18.99 4.10
C SER A 804 -0.76 -19.99 3.58
N GLY A 805 0.04 -19.53 2.61
CA GLY A 805 1.14 -20.27 1.99
C GLY A 805 0.76 -21.08 0.75
N SER A 806 1.78 -21.66 0.12
CA SER A 806 1.63 -22.55 -1.04
C SER A 806 2.18 -23.94 -0.76
N ASN A 807 1.72 -24.92 -1.55
CA ASN A 807 2.22 -26.28 -1.58
C ASN A 807 3.10 -26.48 -2.82
N VAL A 808 4.14 -27.31 -2.70
CA VAL A 808 4.94 -27.80 -3.84
C VAL A 808 4.46 -29.19 -4.22
N ILE A 809 4.18 -29.39 -5.51
CA ILE A 809 3.74 -30.66 -6.10
C ILE A 809 4.88 -31.17 -7.00
N PRO A 810 5.81 -32.00 -6.48
CA PRO A 810 6.87 -32.60 -7.26
C PRO A 810 6.38 -33.75 -8.16
N PHE A 811 7.01 -33.84 -9.34
CA PHE A 811 6.91 -34.95 -10.29
C PHE A 811 8.19 -35.80 -10.28
N ALA A 812 8.23 -36.92 -11.00
CA ALA A 812 9.43 -37.76 -11.08
C ALA A 812 10.64 -37.02 -11.67
N ASN A 813 11.80 -37.13 -11.01
CA ASN A 813 13.06 -36.44 -11.34
C ASN A 813 12.99 -34.90 -11.26
N SER A 814 12.01 -34.39 -10.51
CA SER A 814 11.99 -32.99 -10.07
C SER A 814 12.87 -32.78 -8.83
N TYR A 815 13.22 -31.53 -8.57
CA TYR A 815 13.91 -31.15 -7.34
C TYR A 815 13.59 -29.73 -6.89
N ILE A 816 13.74 -29.48 -5.60
CA ILE A 816 13.85 -28.14 -5.02
C ILE A 816 15.20 -28.00 -4.31
N GLY A 817 15.71 -26.78 -4.17
CA GLY A 817 17.01 -26.51 -3.57
C GLY A 817 17.03 -25.21 -2.78
N PHE A 818 17.59 -25.28 -1.58
CA PHE A 818 17.80 -24.14 -0.68
C PHE A 818 19.29 -23.79 -0.65
N LYS A 819 19.62 -22.50 -0.71
CA LYS A 819 21.01 -22.06 -0.86
C LYS A 819 21.65 -21.61 0.44
N LYS A 820 22.95 -21.92 0.58
CA LYS A 820 23.81 -21.51 1.69
C LYS A 820 23.19 -21.76 3.08
N LEU A 821 22.65 -22.96 3.30
CA LEU A 821 22.21 -23.38 4.62
C LEU A 821 23.40 -23.88 5.44
N ASP A 822 23.58 -23.36 6.64
CA ASP A 822 24.44 -23.97 7.65
C ASP A 822 23.77 -25.25 8.17
N LEU A 823 24.43 -26.40 7.97
CA LEU A 823 23.96 -27.70 8.46
C LEU A 823 24.59 -28.08 9.81
N SER A 824 25.47 -27.24 10.37
CA SER A 824 26.12 -27.49 11.66
C SER A 824 25.09 -27.79 12.74
N GLY A 825 25.21 -28.98 13.34
CA GLY A 825 24.31 -29.48 14.39
C GLY A 825 23.01 -30.12 13.91
N ILE A 826 22.64 -30.07 12.62
CA ILE A 826 21.41 -30.69 12.11
C ILE A 826 21.59 -32.23 12.01
N GLN A 827 20.60 -32.98 12.49
CA GLN A 827 20.63 -34.45 12.57
C GLN A 827 19.46 -35.14 11.85
N GLU A 828 18.35 -34.44 11.68
CA GLU A 828 17.11 -34.97 11.11
C GLU A 828 16.26 -33.87 10.48
N LEU A 829 15.44 -34.24 9.48
CA LEU A 829 14.50 -33.34 8.82
C LEU A 829 13.07 -33.87 8.98
N GLU A 830 12.16 -33.05 9.50
CA GLU A 830 10.71 -33.27 9.48
C GLU A 830 10.14 -32.67 8.18
N LEU A 831 9.76 -33.53 7.24
CA LEU A 831 9.26 -33.18 5.92
C LEU A 831 7.73 -33.28 5.91
N ALA A 832 7.03 -32.15 5.84
CA ALA A 832 5.57 -32.11 5.79
C ALA A 832 5.05 -32.46 4.38
N ALA A 833 5.23 -33.74 4.03
CA ALA A 833 4.93 -34.36 2.75
C ALA A 833 3.83 -35.43 2.88
N ALA A 834 2.88 -35.47 1.93
CA ALA A 834 1.85 -36.50 1.89
C ALA A 834 1.49 -36.89 0.44
N ALA A 835 1.31 -38.19 0.19
CA ALA A 835 0.75 -38.70 -1.07
C ALA A 835 -0.66 -39.26 -0.84
N GLN A 836 -1.67 -38.68 -1.49
CA GLN A 836 -3.07 -39.08 -1.34
C GLN A 836 -3.73 -39.39 -2.69
N LYS A 837 -4.58 -40.42 -2.73
CA LYS A 837 -5.35 -40.83 -3.93
C LYS A 837 -6.23 -39.70 -4.48
N ARG A 838 -6.79 -38.86 -3.60
CA ARG A 838 -7.64 -37.70 -3.94
C ARG A 838 -6.93 -36.68 -4.82
N ASP A 839 -5.64 -36.46 -4.58
CA ASP A 839 -4.83 -35.43 -5.24
C ASP A 839 -4.12 -35.99 -6.48
N GLY A 840 -4.45 -37.23 -6.90
CA GLY A 840 -3.74 -38.00 -7.92
C GLY A 840 -2.47 -38.68 -7.43
N SER A 841 -1.86 -38.16 -6.36
CA SER A 841 -0.49 -38.50 -5.93
C SER A 841 -0.23 -39.98 -5.68
N VAL A 842 0.93 -40.48 -6.13
CA VAL A 842 1.30 -41.92 -6.12
C VAL A 842 2.34 -42.35 -5.08
N GLY A 843 3.01 -41.41 -4.42
CA GLY A 843 4.14 -41.66 -3.52
C GLY A 843 5.50 -41.62 -4.23
N GLY A 844 6.58 -41.70 -3.46
CA GLY A 844 7.95 -41.68 -3.96
C GLY A 844 8.99 -41.48 -2.86
N THR A 845 10.27 -41.46 -3.23
CA THR A 845 11.39 -41.16 -2.33
C THR A 845 11.79 -39.69 -2.45
N ILE A 846 12.07 -39.05 -1.32
CA ILE A 846 12.76 -37.77 -1.24
C ILE A 846 14.22 -38.06 -0.87
N GLU A 847 15.16 -37.79 -1.78
CA GLU A 847 16.60 -37.80 -1.49
C GLU A 847 17.05 -36.40 -1.05
N VAL A 848 17.95 -36.33 -0.07
CA VAL A 848 18.56 -35.08 0.43
C VAL A 848 20.03 -35.07 0.02
N ARG A 849 20.41 -34.10 -0.82
CA ARG A 849 21.75 -34.02 -1.45
C ARG A 849 22.44 -32.68 -1.24
N LEU A 850 23.76 -32.71 -1.14
CA LEU A 850 24.61 -31.52 -1.01
C LEU A 850 25.07 -30.95 -2.35
N ASP A 851 25.12 -29.62 -2.42
CA ASP A 851 25.69 -28.72 -3.44
C ASP A 851 25.17 -28.84 -4.88
N SER A 852 24.56 -29.97 -5.25
CA SER A 852 23.82 -30.14 -6.49
C SER A 852 22.76 -31.23 -6.38
N PRO A 853 21.75 -31.27 -7.28
CA PRO A 853 20.77 -32.36 -7.37
C PRO A 853 21.37 -33.76 -7.64
N THR A 854 22.67 -33.84 -7.95
CA THR A 854 23.42 -35.09 -8.18
C THR A 854 24.57 -35.31 -7.20
N GLY A 855 24.74 -34.41 -6.22
CA GLY A 855 25.84 -34.45 -5.25
C GLY A 855 25.62 -35.44 -4.12
N ASP A 856 26.47 -35.33 -3.09
CA ASP A 856 26.55 -36.26 -1.95
C ASP A 856 25.18 -36.49 -1.31
N LEU A 857 24.71 -37.74 -1.32
CA LEU A 857 23.48 -38.15 -0.63
C LEU A 857 23.75 -38.17 0.88
N ILE A 858 23.04 -37.34 1.63
CA ILE A 858 23.16 -37.26 3.09
C ILE A 858 21.98 -37.87 3.83
N GLY A 859 20.84 -38.08 3.18
CA GLY A 859 19.71 -38.81 3.75
C GLY A 859 18.60 -39.03 2.73
N GLU A 860 17.65 -39.89 3.07
CA GLU A 860 16.50 -40.18 2.22
C GLU A 860 15.28 -40.55 3.09
N VAL A 861 14.08 -40.38 2.53
CA VAL A 861 12.84 -40.89 3.13
C VAL A 861 11.83 -41.29 2.05
N LYS A 862 11.09 -42.37 2.29
CA LYS A 862 10.01 -42.84 1.43
C LYS A 862 8.67 -42.26 1.89
N VAL A 863 8.00 -41.52 1.02
CA VAL A 863 6.62 -41.05 1.20
C VAL A 863 5.69 -42.05 0.53
N GLU A 864 5.09 -42.93 1.32
CA GLU A 864 4.13 -43.92 0.81
C GLU A 864 2.76 -43.29 0.56
N ARG A 865 2.01 -43.88 -0.38
CA ARG A 865 0.64 -43.46 -0.69
C ARG A 865 -0.29 -43.82 0.47
N ALA A 866 -0.94 -42.83 1.07
CA ALA A 866 -1.83 -43.05 2.19
C ALA A 866 -3.01 -43.97 1.80
N PRO A 867 -3.42 -44.90 2.67
CA PRO A 867 -4.58 -45.77 2.42
C PRO A 867 -5.88 -44.95 2.34
N GLU A 868 -6.84 -45.51 1.62
CA GLU A 868 -8.13 -44.88 1.36
C GLU A 868 -9.01 -44.87 2.63
N GLN A 869 -9.50 -43.68 3.02
CA GLN A 869 -10.38 -43.50 4.18
C GLN A 869 -11.85 -43.53 3.75
N ASP A 870 -12.65 -44.31 4.46
CA ASP A 870 -14.11 -44.30 4.35
C ASP A 870 -14.67 -43.00 4.96
N ILE A 871 -15.00 -42.05 4.08
CA ILE A 871 -15.49 -40.72 4.46
C ILE A 871 -16.88 -40.79 5.11
N ALA A 872 -17.73 -41.74 4.70
CA ALA A 872 -19.08 -41.87 5.27
C ALA A 872 -19.01 -42.35 6.72
N LYS A 873 -18.21 -43.39 6.99
CA LYS A 873 -17.97 -43.92 8.32
C LYS A 873 -17.29 -42.90 9.24
N LEU A 874 -16.34 -42.13 8.71
CA LEU A 874 -15.67 -41.04 9.41
C LEU A 874 -16.61 -39.89 9.79
N MET A 875 -17.48 -39.45 8.88
CA MET A 875 -18.45 -38.39 9.15
C MET A 875 -19.48 -38.82 10.20
N ALA A 876 -20.01 -40.05 10.11
CA ALA A 876 -20.89 -40.61 11.14
C ALA A 876 -20.23 -40.66 12.53
N GLN A 877 -18.92 -40.92 12.59
CA GLN A 877 -18.16 -40.92 13.85
C GLN A 877 -18.00 -39.52 14.45
N LEU A 878 -17.80 -38.50 13.61
CA LEU A 878 -17.74 -37.09 14.03
C LEU A 878 -19.12 -36.56 14.47
N GLU A 879 -20.19 -37.00 13.83
CA GLU A 879 -21.57 -36.69 14.23
C GLU A 879 -21.93 -37.34 15.58
N SER A 880 -21.55 -38.61 15.81
CA SER A 880 -21.77 -39.27 17.11
C SER A 880 -21.00 -38.59 18.24
N GLN A 881 -19.78 -38.10 17.98
CA GLN A 881 -19.00 -37.36 18.97
C GLN A 881 -19.59 -35.99 19.33
N LYS A 882 -20.22 -35.29 18.36
CA LYS A 882 -20.98 -34.06 18.67
C LYS A 882 -22.16 -34.35 19.59
N ALA A 883 -22.92 -35.43 19.35
CA ALA A 883 -24.13 -35.74 20.11
C ALA A 883 -23.90 -36.02 21.61
N ASP A 884 -22.73 -36.55 22.00
CA ASP A 884 -22.39 -36.75 23.42
C ASP A 884 -21.86 -35.47 24.09
N SER A 885 -21.26 -34.54 23.33
CA SER A 885 -20.78 -33.25 23.85
C SER A 885 -21.89 -32.32 24.36
N THR A 886 -23.13 -32.56 23.95
CA THR A 886 -24.32 -31.75 24.32
C THR A 886 -25.05 -32.23 25.58
N LYS A 887 -24.60 -33.28 26.27
CA LYS A 887 -25.19 -33.74 27.53
C LYS A 887 -24.54 -33.06 28.73
N ALA A 888 -25.28 -32.20 29.42
CA ALA A 888 -24.85 -31.63 30.69
C ALA A 888 -24.67 -32.73 31.76
N LYS A 889 -23.62 -32.62 32.58
CA LYS A 889 -23.48 -33.42 33.81
C LYS A 889 -24.23 -32.74 34.97
N PRO A 890 -24.73 -33.49 35.98
CA PRO A 890 -25.56 -32.90 37.03
C PRO A 890 -24.78 -31.99 38.01
N ASP A 891 -23.45 -32.09 38.04
CA ASP A 891 -22.64 -31.75 39.21
C ASP A 891 -21.98 -30.36 39.17
N GLY A 892 -22.42 -29.47 38.28
CA GLY A 892 -21.97 -28.06 38.21
C GLY A 892 -20.51 -27.80 37.79
N ALA A 893 -19.71 -28.85 37.57
CA ALA A 893 -18.33 -28.71 37.08
C ALA A 893 -18.30 -28.17 35.64
N ALA A 894 -17.39 -27.22 35.37
CA ALA A 894 -17.21 -26.66 34.03
C ALA A 894 -16.89 -27.77 33.00
N PRO A 895 -17.43 -27.69 31.77
CA PRO A 895 -17.11 -28.67 30.74
C PRO A 895 -15.61 -28.62 30.43
N LYS A 896 -14.95 -29.78 30.36
CA LYS A 896 -13.59 -29.84 29.84
C LYS A 896 -13.59 -29.26 28.42
N PRO A 897 -12.57 -28.48 28.03
CA PRO A 897 -12.44 -28.05 26.63
C PRO A 897 -12.44 -29.29 25.74
N ALA A 898 -13.24 -29.25 24.67
CA ALA A 898 -13.28 -30.34 23.71
C ALA A 898 -11.86 -30.57 23.16
N PRO A 899 -11.38 -31.83 23.06
CA PRO A 899 -10.08 -32.10 22.46
C PRO A 899 -10.06 -31.53 21.04
N ALA A 900 -8.98 -30.84 20.67
CA ALA A 900 -8.85 -30.20 19.37
C ALA A 900 -9.09 -31.23 18.26
N ASN A 901 -10.22 -31.08 17.54
CA ASN A 901 -10.73 -32.09 16.62
C ASN A 901 -9.66 -32.41 15.56
N PRO A 902 -9.02 -33.60 15.59
CA PRO A 902 -7.89 -33.88 14.73
C PRO A 902 -8.39 -34.01 13.29
N ASN A 903 -7.99 -33.07 12.43
CA ASN A 903 -8.31 -33.11 11.01
C ASN A 903 -7.98 -34.51 10.46
N PRO A 904 -8.96 -35.31 10.01
CA PRO A 904 -8.74 -36.72 9.67
C PRO A 904 -7.89 -36.92 8.42
N PHE A 905 -7.72 -35.85 7.62
CA PHE A 905 -6.81 -35.78 6.48
C PHE A 905 -5.39 -35.31 6.84
N TYR A 906 -5.16 -34.87 8.08
CA TYR A 906 -3.82 -34.58 8.59
C TYR A 906 -2.95 -35.84 8.54
N ARG A 907 -1.71 -35.67 8.11
CA ARG A 907 -0.67 -36.68 8.18
C ARG A 907 0.52 -36.05 8.91
N PRO A 908 1.15 -36.76 9.87
CA PRO A 908 2.36 -36.25 10.50
C PRO A 908 3.46 -36.08 9.43
N PRO A 909 4.40 -35.14 9.61
CA PRO A 909 5.60 -35.06 8.78
C PRO A 909 6.34 -36.40 8.75
N VAL A 910 6.89 -36.77 7.60
CA VAL A 910 7.82 -37.90 7.50
C VAL A 910 9.21 -37.45 7.96
N LYS A 911 9.98 -38.35 8.59
CA LYS A 911 11.32 -38.04 9.11
C LYS A 911 12.40 -38.59 8.20
N ALA A 912 13.35 -37.74 7.83
CA ALA A 912 14.59 -38.11 7.17
C ALA A 912 15.77 -37.84 8.11
N SER A 913 16.30 -38.88 8.75
CA SER A 913 17.59 -38.79 9.44
C SER A 913 18.69 -38.50 8.41
N ILE A 914 19.58 -37.55 8.70
CA ILE A 914 20.69 -37.19 7.81
C ILE A 914 22.05 -37.52 8.43
N ARG A 915 23.05 -37.75 7.57
CA ARG A 915 24.47 -37.75 7.91
C ARG A 915 24.82 -36.35 8.47
N ALA A 916 25.42 -36.30 9.65
CA ALA A 916 25.89 -35.04 10.23
C ALA A 916 26.94 -34.40 9.31
N VAL A 917 26.75 -33.13 8.96
CA VAL A 917 27.62 -32.33 8.10
C VAL A 917 27.70 -30.92 8.68
N ASN A 918 28.90 -30.35 8.72
CA ASN A 918 29.15 -29.03 9.30
C ASN A 918 29.42 -27.98 8.22
N GLY A 919 29.17 -26.72 8.55
CA GLY A 919 29.35 -25.57 7.65
C GLY A 919 28.18 -25.33 6.71
N ILE A 920 28.41 -24.41 5.76
CA ILE A 920 27.41 -23.86 4.84
C ILE A 920 27.46 -24.60 3.51
N HIS A 921 26.32 -25.14 3.06
CA HIS A 921 26.14 -25.90 1.82
C HIS A 921 24.89 -25.44 1.06
N ASP A 922 24.80 -25.72 -0.25
CA ASP A 922 23.49 -25.71 -0.93
C ASP A 922 22.83 -27.09 -0.71
N VAL A 923 21.51 -27.15 -0.43
CA VAL A 923 20.81 -28.38 -0.02
C VAL A 923 19.63 -28.65 -0.94
N TYR A 924 19.67 -29.80 -1.64
CA TYR A 924 18.70 -30.20 -2.65
C TYR A 924 17.83 -31.37 -2.18
N PHE A 925 16.53 -31.27 -2.42
CA PHE A 925 15.53 -32.31 -2.20
C PHE A 925 15.08 -32.83 -3.57
N VAL A 926 15.43 -34.07 -3.89
CA VAL A 926 15.22 -34.69 -5.21
C VAL A 926 14.14 -35.75 -5.11
N PHE A 927 13.12 -35.66 -5.96
CA PHE A 927 11.91 -36.48 -5.86
C PHE A 927 11.93 -37.60 -6.90
N LYS A 928 12.00 -38.84 -6.42
CA LYS A 928 12.12 -40.04 -7.26
C LYS A 928 10.92 -40.96 -7.13
N ASN A 929 10.44 -41.44 -8.28
CA ASN A 929 9.64 -42.65 -8.39
C ASN A 929 9.79 -43.18 -9.83
N GLU A 930 10.45 -44.32 -9.99
CA GLU A 930 10.77 -44.91 -11.30
C GLU A 930 9.55 -45.52 -12.00
N THR A 931 8.43 -45.72 -11.27
CA THR A 931 7.18 -46.28 -11.81
C THR A 931 6.09 -45.23 -12.08
N ALA A 932 6.32 -43.97 -11.68
CA ALA A 932 5.38 -42.88 -11.92
C ALA A 932 5.49 -42.31 -13.34
N ARG A 933 4.36 -41.89 -13.92
CA ARG A 933 4.36 -41.24 -15.24
C ARG A 933 4.91 -39.80 -15.14
N PRO A 934 5.48 -39.21 -16.20
CA PRO A 934 6.12 -37.88 -16.13
C PRO A 934 5.20 -36.72 -15.70
N ILE A 935 3.88 -36.87 -15.87
CA ILE A 935 2.84 -35.89 -15.50
C ILE A 935 2.06 -36.30 -14.23
N GLU A 936 2.55 -37.30 -13.50
CA GLU A 936 1.87 -37.87 -12.34
C GLU A 936 2.53 -37.35 -11.05
N PRO A 937 1.78 -36.62 -10.19
CA PRO A 937 2.37 -36.03 -8.99
C PRO A 937 2.81 -37.13 -8.02
N LEU A 938 3.97 -36.97 -7.39
CA LEU A 938 4.44 -37.95 -6.42
C LEU A 938 3.78 -37.71 -5.06
N MET A 939 3.70 -36.45 -4.64
CA MET A 939 3.24 -36.05 -3.31
C MET A 939 2.90 -34.55 -3.29
N THR A 940 2.35 -34.09 -2.18
CA THR A 940 2.23 -32.69 -1.80
C THR A 940 3.22 -32.40 -0.69
N LEU A 941 4.25 -31.60 -0.94
CA LEU A 941 5.22 -31.13 0.07
C LEU A 941 4.90 -29.69 0.48
N THR A 942 5.01 -29.36 1.75
CA THR A 942 4.51 -28.08 2.28
C THR A 942 5.52 -27.27 3.10
N SER A 943 6.21 -27.90 4.05
CA SER A 943 7.35 -27.32 4.75
C SER A 943 8.43 -28.36 5.04
N ILE A 944 9.62 -27.87 5.35
CA ILE A 944 10.82 -28.64 5.67
C ILE A 944 11.36 -28.10 6.98
N LYS A 945 11.41 -28.95 8.01
CA LYS A 945 11.85 -28.55 9.33
C LYS A 945 13.16 -29.24 9.70
N PHE A 946 14.21 -28.45 9.81
CA PHE A 946 15.56 -28.87 10.17
C PHE A 946 15.62 -29.06 11.71
N LEU A 947 16.04 -30.23 12.17
CA LEU A 947 16.14 -30.55 13.60
C LEU A 947 17.60 -30.74 14.02
N ASN A 948 17.98 -30.07 15.10
CA ASN A 948 19.29 -30.17 15.74
C ASN A 948 19.40 -31.37 16.73
N GLU A 949 18.30 -32.07 16.97
CA GLU A 949 18.18 -33.26 17.82
C GLU A 949 17.28 -34.29 17.12
N LYS A 950 17.56 -35.59 17.29
CA LYS A 950 16.64 -36.66 16.85
C LYS A 950 15.51 -36.81 17.86
N LYS A 951 14.26 -36.99 17.38
CA LYS A 951 13.04 -37.06 18.22
C LYS A 951 12.15 -38.23 17.86
#